data_AF-F9FSI1-F1
#
_entry.id   AF-F9FSI1-F1
#
_cell.length_a   1.000
_cell.length_b   1.000
_cell.length_c   1.000
_cell.angle_alpha   90.00
_cell.angle_beta   90.00
_cell.angle_gamma   90.00
#
_symmetry.space_group_name_H-M   'P 1'
#
loop_
_entity.id
_entity.type
_entity.pdbx_description
1 polymer ?
#
loop_
_entity_poly.entity_id
_entity_poly.type
_entity_poly.pdbx_seq_one_letter_code
_entity_poly.pdbx_strand_id
1 'polypeptide(L)'
;MKPTPPTPGQQPTPAKPKRKPLNPQALVSKFWSKYHSKAPGKVTSIFPQSLYESLLTDADSSYPKSRNAAQSYEDAAKECRARVRAIVRECERTNAKFSDPDFDIETDFSSYQDNCLNGLMRRRFEEDSSDDEPASSERGPNIQRMKKYRNTRKKDDELEDDKPDINKNNLQRRMFNGRDYGSRYSRPGSVHRIPWIFENPQFTVGGFSSTDIKQGAGGDCWWLAALATIAHRKDLMKKICVAKDEECGVYGFVFNRDGEWISTVVDDNLYLKHKDFGEDTEVYDATGKKARLYKTQKQTGSESLYFAKCEDPTETWLPLLEKAFAKVHGDYHALDGGWSGTAVEDLTGGVNTVVAGNRVLRKERLWREMLGSDGEDGEFVFGLSAGGPGEDHNNGIVLRHAYSILKVAEVEDEDGNKVRLVKIRNPWGQKSEDGHGEWHGPWSDGSKQWTPHMIRKLQHQFGDDGIFWMSFSDMLDNFKWVYRTRLFDERWTVAQQWTSVNISWLTGYLKKKFIIEVKEEGMVVIVLSQLDERYFKALKGQYEFVLHFLLKTADDKTPICSVRPAHKWDRRSINCEVELEPGTYEVIPKITAERYYWLPTVQKMVKMGADSNPQKLRQIGLQYDLAHAKGGIVDEDEALRKKKELEKKKKLKGKKQEKKKKQMAEAMASMEAAMVQMRNEYNRSLNEKDTEKEKSKKEKEKEKEEPTSKEEDEEEPSKKEDDTGAKPDKAPPGFWPEDSSKSDLQVSTLSETPTEPKGDPSSVDTSQETENKRRGSADSSDLTTKYSSADRRGPPSLANSPIPSRDHSLQHSRRTTMQSIDTNPVFTPPTEPTSESDFDSSDSASVSSSEPDDSSSSSDDDMLPTSLFPRLKQKKKQPWNAVCVIGLRVYAQHAGIKVRLADQRGDEATELVPPKGSPASFVS
;
A
#
# COMPACT_ATOMS: atom_id res chain seq x y z
N MET A 1 25.57 85.35 11.26
CA MET A 1 24.54 85.44 12.33
C MET A 1 24.58 84.15 13.14
N LYS A 2 24.30 84.18 14.46
CA LYS A 2 24.13 82.96 15.26
C LYS A 2 22.64 82.54 15.28
N PRO A 3 22.31 81.27 15.00
CA PRO A 3 21.08 80.64 15.50
C PRO A 3 21.20 80.26 16.98
N THR A 4 20.06 80.10 17.66
CA THR A 4 19.92 79.82 19.10
C THR A 4 19.96 78.32 19.46
N PRO A 5 20.14 77.96 20.75
CA PRO A 5 20.32 76.56 21.19
C PRO A 5 19.03 75.73 21.18
N PRO A 6 19.12 74.38 21.23
CA PRO A 6 17.98 73.48 21.02
C PRO A 6 17.13 73.23 22.28
N THR A 7 15.83 73.00 22.06
CA THR A 7 14.88 72.52 23.08
C THR A 7 15.11 71.04 23.42
N PRO A 8 15.19 70.64 24.71
CA PRO A 8 15.34 69.24 25.09
C PRO A 8 14.01 68.49 25.07
N GLY A 9 13.94 67.28 24.48
CA GLY A 9 12.68 66.53 24.53
C GLY A 9 12.49 65.28 23.65
N GLN A 10 13.48 64.39 23.49
CA GLN A 10 13.20 62.99 23.11
C GLN A 10 14.39 62.06 23.40
N GLN A 11 14.16 60.98 24.17
CA GLN A 11 15.15 59.91 24.34
C GLN A 11 15.16 59.00 23.10
N PRO A 12 16.33 58.58 22.59
CA PRO A 12 16.39 57.64 21.48
C PRO A 12 15.90 56.26 21.91
N THR A 13 14.88 55.73 21.23
CA THR A 13 14.44 54.34 21.43
C THR A 13 15.55 53.35 21.07
N PRO A 14 15.71 52.23 21.79
CA PRO A 14 16.81 51.30 21.56
C PRO A 14 16.75 50.70 20.16
N ALA A 15 17.81 50.91 19.38
CA ALA A 15 17.89 50.47 18.00
C ALA A 15 17.72 48.94 17.91
N LYS A 16 16.70 48.48 17.16
CA LYS A 16 16.46 47.05 16.90
C LYS A 16 17.74 46.45 16.30
N PRO A 17 18.28 45.35 16.85
CA PRO A 17 19.58 44.83 16.43
C PRO A 17 19.57 44.49 14.94
N LYS A 18 20.46 45.14 14.18
CA LYS A 18 20.63 44.88 12.74
C LYS A 18 20.96 43.40 12.56
N ARG A 19 20.01 42.63 12.02
CA ARG A 19 20.20 41.21 11.71
C ARG A 19 21.38 41.09 10.75
N LYS A 20 22.46 40.40 11.15
CA LYS A 20 23.57 40.08 10.25
C LYS A 20 22.99 39.42 8.96
N PRO A 21 23.45 39.81 7.76
CA PRO A 21 23.04 39.14 6.55
C PRO A 21 23.41 37.66 6.65
N LEU A 22 22.46 36.79 6.28
CA LEU A 22 22.73 35.36 6.15
C LEU A 22 23.58 35.16 4.89
N ASN A 23 24.59 34.29 4.95
CA ASN A 23 25.35 33.92 3.75
C ASN A 23 24.42 33.22 2.73
N PRO A 24 24.79 33.14 1.43
CA PRO A 24 23.92 32.57 0.40
C PRO A 24 23.42 31.17 0.74
N GLN A 25 24.29 30.30 1.26
CA GLN A 25 23.90 28.95 1.68
C GLN A 25 22.87 28.95 2.82
N ALA A 26 23.01 29.82 3.82
CA ALA A 26 22.02 29.95 4.90
C ALA A 26 20.72 30.63 4.44
N LEU A 27 20.73 31.44 3.38
CA LEU A 27 19.51 31.91 2.71
C LEU A 27 18.79 30.76 1.99
N VAL A 28 19.52 29.92 1.26
CA VAL A 28 18.99 28.72 0.58
C VAL A 28 18.47 27.68 1.59
N SER A 29 19.24 27.36 2.64
CA SER A 29 18.78 26.48 3.73
C SER A 29 17.56 27.04 4.45
N LYS A 30 17.45 28.36 4.62
CA LYS A 30 16.26 29.04 5.19
C LYS A 30 15.08 29.14 4.22
N PHE A 31 15.32 28.99 2.91
CA PHE A 31 14.26 28.79 1.92
C PHE A 31 13.73 27.35 2.03
N TRP A 32 14.60 26.34 1.95
CA TRP A 32 14.19 24.94 2.05
C TRP A 32 13.59 24.56 3.40
N SER A 33 14.07 25.14 4.52
CA SER A 33 13.47 24.94 5.85
C SER A 33 12.06 25.55 6.02
N LYS A 34 11.48 26.16 4.97
CA LYS A 34 10.05 26.51 4.89
C LYS A 34 9.23 25.48 4.12
N TYR A 35 9.87 24.62 3.32
CA TYR A 35 9.26 23.57 2.51
C TYR A 35 9.31 22.19 3.18
N HIS A 36 10.27 21.96 4.08
CA HIS A 36 10.22 20.87 5.04
C HIS A 36 9.42 21.29 6.29
N SER A 37 8.34 20.58 6.61
CA SER A 37 7.65 20.77 7.89
C SER A 37 8.45 20.15 9.03
N LYS A 38 8.48 20.82 10.19
CA LYS A 38 9.06 20.28 11.44
C LYS A 38 8.14 19.29 12.17
N ALA A 39 6.89 19.19 11.74
CA ALA A 39 5.91 18.19 12.16
C ALA A 39 5.29 17.59 10.88
N PRO A 40 5.61 16.34 10.49
CA PRO A 40 4.98 15.67 9.37
C PRO A 40 3.55 15.29 9.76
N GLY A 41 2.57 16.15 9.45
CA GLY A 41 1.15 15.92 9.78
C GLY A 41 0.51 14.77 8.99
N LYS A 42 0.95 13.53 9.25
CA LYS A 42 0.25 12.30 8.84
C LYS A 42 -1.00 12.17 9.69
N VAL A 43 -2.10 11.74 9.09
CA VAL A 43 -3.17 11.10 9.84
C VAL A 43 -2.68 9.67 10.12
N THR A 44 -2.18 9.41 11.32
CA THR A 44 -1.81 8.05 11.76
C THR A 44 -3.03 7.21 12.09
N SER A 45 -4.15 7.85 12.41
CA SER A 45 -5.41 7.24 12.81
C SER A 45 -6.57 8.25 12.65
N ILE A 46 -7.79 7.73 12.42
CA ILE A 46 -9.05 8.44 12.17
C ILE A 46 -9.87 8.52 13.47
N PHE A 47 -9.86 7.45 14.27
CA PHE A 47 -10.61 7.35 15.53
C PHE A 47 -9.67 7.23 16.74
N PRO A 48 -10.05 7.70 17.95
CA PRO A 48 -9.24 7.49 19.14
C PRO A 48 -8.94 5.99 19.38
N GLN A 49 -7.66 5.63 19.52
CA GLN A 49 -7.20 4.23 19.62
C GLN A 49 -7.90 3.43 20.72
N SER A 50 -8.27 4.07 21.83
CA SER A 50 -9.06 3.47 22.93
C SER A 50 -10.44 2.93 22.53
N LEU A 51 -10.89 3.14 21.28
CA LEU A 51 -12.13 2.56 20.73
C LEU A 51 -11.90 1.21 20.02
N TYR A 52 -10.65 0.87 19.67
CA TYR A 52 -10.31 -0.35 18.91
C TYR A 52 -8.99 -1.01 19.38
N GLU A 53 -8.48 -0.63 20.55
CA GLU A 53 -7.27 -1.18 21.19
C GLU A 53 -7.31 -2.71 21.32
N SER A 54 -8.49 -3.29 21.59
CA SER A 54 -8.72 -4.74 21.62
C SER A 54 -8.63 -5.44 20.26
N LEU A 55 -8.57 -4.70 19.15
CA LEU A 55 -8.37 -5.20 17.78
C LEU A 55 -6.92 -4.99 17.30
N LEU A 56 -6.05 -4.39 18.12
CA LEU A 56 -4.64 -4.14 17.80
C LEU A 56 -3.68 -5.22 18.35
N THR A 57 -4.20 -6.23 19.05
CA THR A 57 -3.41 -7.25 19.76
C THR A 57 -2.44 -8.02 18.86
N ASP A 58 -2.74 -8.17 17.56
CA ASP A 58 -1.83 -8.77 16.58
C ASP A 58 -0.95 -7.72 15.87
N ALA A 59 -1.43 -6.48 15.72
CA ALA A 59 -0.68 -5.36 15.12
C ALA A 59 0.52 -4.93 15.99
N ASP A 60 0.46 -5.15 17.30
CA ASP A 60 1.58 -4.93 18.24
C ASP A 60 2.76 -5.91 18.05
N SER A 61 2.69 -6.85 17.10
CA SER A 61 3.81 -7.67 16.66
C SER A 61 4.86 -6.89 15.84
N SER A 62 5.29 -5.74 16.38
CA SER A 62 6.45 -4.95 15.95
C SER A 62 7.78 -5.75 15.99
N TYR A 63 7.79 -6.89 16.69
CA TYR A 63 8.84 -7.89 16.66
C TYR A 63 8.73 -8.81 15.44
N PRO A 64 9.82 -9.02 14.69
CA PRO A 64 9.85 -9.84 13.48
C PRO A 64 9.73 -11.33 13.83
N LYS A 65 8.56 -11.91 13.61
CA LYS A 65 8.34 -13.36 13.74
C LYS A 65 8.58 -14.03 12.39
N SER A 66 9.57 -14.91 12.33
CA SER A 66 9.69 -15.91 11.25
C SER A 66 8.65 -17.00 11.50
N ARG A 67 7.89 -17.38 10.46
CA ARG A 67 6.89 -18.45 10.48
C ARG A 67 6.88 -19.19 9.15
N ASN A 68 6.20 -20.34 9.09
CA ASN A 68 5.95 -21.00 7.81
C ASN A 68 5.02 -20.13 6.94
N ALA A 69 5.23 -20.10 5.62
CA ALA A 69 4.40 -19.32 4.70
C ALA A 69 2.94 -19.79 4.67
N ALA A 70 2.68 -21.09 4.83
CA ALA A 70 1.33 -21.66 4.87
C ALA A 70 0.58 -21.39 6.20
N GLN A 71 1.30 -21.20 7.33
CA GLN A 71 0.69 -21.13 8.66
C GLN A 71 -0.39 -20.05 8.78
N SER A 72 -0.14 -18.85 8.23
CA SER A 72 -1.13 -17.76 8.30
C SER A 72 -2.43 -18.11 7.56
N TYR A 73 -2.35 -18.88 6.48
CA TYR A 73 -3.52 -19.37 5.75
C TYR A 73 -4.29 -20.42 6.58
N GLU A 74 -3.57 -21.34 7.22
CA GLU A 74 -4.20 -22.37 8.07
C GLU A 74 -4.98 -21.77 9.24
N ASP A 75 -4.39 -20.80 9.94
CA ASP A 75 -5.03 -20.11 11.07
C ASP A 75 -6.30 -19.38 10.60
N ALA A 76 -6.24 -18.62 9.50
CA ALA A 76 -7.41 -17.93 8.93
C ALA A 76 -8.49 -18.91 8.42
N ALA A 77 -8.10 -20.02 7.78
CA ALA A 77 -9.05 -21.02 7.30
C ALA A 77 -9.72 -21.77 8.45
N LYS A 78 -8.99 -22.03 9.54
CA LYS A 78 -9.49 -22.64 10.78
C LYS A 78 -10.44 -21.72 11.53
N GLU A 79 -10.13 -20.43 11.62
CA GLU A 79 -11.03 -19.39 12.14
C GLU A 79 -12.32 -19.32 11.31
N CYS A 80 -12.20 -19.21 9.99
CA CYS A 80 -13.34 -19.13 9.07
C CYS A 80 -14.30 -20.33 9.23
N ARG A 81 -13.73 -21.55 9.26
CA ARG A 81 -14.49 -22.79 9.56
C ARG A 81 -15.14 -22.78 10.94
N ALA A 82 -14.55 -22.12 11.94
CA ALA A 82 -15.18 -21.96 13.25
C ALA A 82 -16.34 -20.94 13.21
N ARG A 83 -16.14 -19.78 12.57
CA ARG A 83 -17.17 -18.74 12.40
C ARG A 83 -18.39 -19.25 11.64
N VAL A 84 -18.21 -19.96 10.51
CA VAL A 84 -19.31 -20.57 9.76
C VAL A 84 -20.08 -21.61 10.61
N ARG A 85 -19.40 -22.51 11.32
CA ARG A 85 -20.07 -23.49 12.21
C ARG A 85 -20.79 -22.86 13.40
N ALA A 86 -20.36 -21.68 13.86
CA ALA A 86 -21.09 -20.92 14.87
C ALA A 86 -22.36 -20.28 14.28
N ILE A 87 -22.27 -19.73 13.07
CA ILE A 87 -23.40 -19.16 12.33
C ILE A 87 -24.46 -20.22 11.99
N VAL A 88 -24.06 -21.40 11.50
CA VAL A 88 -25.01 -22.50 11.19
C VAL A 88 -25.82 -22.91 12.42
N ARG A 89 -25.18 -23.03 13.59
CA ARG A 89 -25.90 -23.32 14.85
C ARG A 89 -26.89 -22.23 15.25
N GLU A 90 -26.59 -20.97 14.93
CA GLU A 90 -27.50 -19.86 15.18
C GLU A 90 -28.65 -19.83 14.16
N CYS A 91 -28.39 -20.16 12.88
CA CYS A 91 -29.41 -20.44 11.87
C CYS A 91 -30.39 -21.52 12.36
N GLU A 92 -29.86 -22.69 12.74
CA GLU A 92 -30.63 -23.82 13.29
C GLU A 92 -31.45 -23.40 14.52
N ARG A 93 -30.84 -22.68 15.47
CA ARG A 93 -31.49 -22.25 16.73
C ARG A 93 -32.58 -21.20 16.53
N THR A 94 -32.46 -20.35 15.50
CA THR A 94 -33.43 -19.28 15.21
C THR A 94 -34.45 -19.65 14.13
N ASN A 95 -34.21 -20.74 13.39
CA ASN A 95 -34.94 -21.11 12.18
C ASN A 95 -34.98 -19.95 11.15
N ALA A 96 -33.83 -19.29 10.96
CA ALA A 96 -33.63 -18.21 10.01
C ALA A 96 -32.33 -18.44 9.23
N LYS A 97 -32.29 -18.04 7.94
CA LYS A 97 -31.05 -17.98 7.17
C LYS A 97 -30.14 -16.87 7.72
N PHE A 98 -28.82 -17.02 7.53
CA PHE A 98 -27.84 -16.01 7.90
C PHE A 98 -28.02 -14.73 7.08
N SER A 99 -27.95 -13.57 7.71
CA SER A 99 -27.75 -12.29 7.00
C SER A 99 -26.53 -11.61 7.61
N ASP A 100 -25.69 -11.00 6.78
CA ASP A 100 -24.36 -10.52 7.13
C ASP A 100 -24.40 -9.10 7.73
N PRO A 101 -24.28 -8.92 9.06
CA PRO A 101 -24.41 -7.61 9.68
C PRO A 101 -23.26 -6.65 9.35
N ASP A 102 -22.15 -7.16 8.81
CA ASP A 102 -20.99 -6.35 8.42
C ASP A 102 -21.11 -5.84 6.96
N PHE A 103 -22.03 -6.41 6.15
CA PHE A 103 -22.18 -6.13 4.71
C PHE A 103 -23.60 -6.45 4.18
N ASP A 104 -24.63 -6.02 4.93
CA ASP A 104 -26.04 -6.25 4.60
C ASP A 104 -26.46 -5.43 3.37
N ILE A 105 -26.36 -6.04 2.19
CA ILE A 105 -26.74 -5.41 0.92
C ILE A 105 -28.26 -5.24 0.76
N GLU A 106 -29.09 -5.96 1.52
CA GLU A 106 -30.56 -5.96 1.41
C GLU A 106 -31.14 -4.73 2.11
N THR A 107 -30.74 -4.49 3.36
CA THR A 107 -31.10 -3.27 4.10
C THR A 107 -30.43 -2.03 3.50
N ASP A 108 -29.16 -2.13 3.07
CA ASP A 108 -28.42 -1.01 2.46
C ASP A 108 -29.02 -0.55 1.12
N PHE A 109 -29.52 -1.49 0.31
CA PHE A 109 -30.21 -1.19 -0.94
C PHE A 109 -31.63 -0.65 -0.71
N SER A 110 -32.44 -1.32 0.12
CA SER A 110 -33.83 -0.92 0.38
C SER A 110 -33.96 0.43 1.11
N SER A 111 -32.97 0.79 1.94
CA SER A 111 -32.90 2.11 2.58
C SER A 111 -32.23 3.20 1.73
N TYR A 112 -31.86 2.91 0.48
CA TYR A 112 -31.13 3.80 -0.43
C TYR A 112 -29.86 4.40 0.20
N GLN A 113 -29.11 3.59 0.95
CA GLN A 113 -27.85 3.98 1.57
C GLN A 113 -26.64 3.64 0.68
N ASP A 114 -26.71 2.55 -0.09
CA ASP A 114 -25.73 2.12 -1.08
C ASP A 114 -24.26 2.09 -0.59
N ASN A 115 -24.03 1.89 0.72
CA ASN A 115 -22.72 1.77 1.37
C ASN A 115 -21.94 0.54 0.91
N CYS A 116 -22.61 -0.55 0.56
CA CYS A 116 -21.97 -1.76 0.06
C CYS A 116 -21.63 -1.64 -1.44
N LEU A 117 -22.35 -0.76 -2.14
CA LEU A 117 -22.17 -0.47 -3.57
C LEU A 117 -21.11 0.62 -3.82
N ASN A 118 -21.09 1.67 -2.99
CA ASN A 118 -20.27 2.88 -3.17
C ASN A 118 -19.38 3.19 -1.96
N GLY A 119 -18.22 3.78 -2.23
CA GLY A 119 -17.34 4.36 -1.21
C GLY A 119 -17.94 5.59 -0.49
N LEU A 120 -17.19 6.07 0.51
CA LEU A 120 -17.60 7.12 1.47
C LEU A 120 -18.33 8.34 0.90
N MET A 121 -17.96 8.82 -0.28
CA MET A 121 -18.53 10.03 -0.89
C MET A 121 -19.50 9.69 -2.02
N ARG A 122 -20.80 9.84 -1.75
CA ARG A 122 -21.85 9.79 -2.77
C ARG A 122 -21.84 11.12 -3.56
N ARG A 123 -21.90 11.06 -4.90
CA ARG A 123 -21.71 12.23 -5.80
C ARG A 123 -22.79 13.30 -5.57
N ARG A 124 -22.42 14.37 -4.87
CA ARG A 124 -23.16 15.66 -4.83
C ARG A 124 -22.23 16.83 -5.18
N PHE A 125 -21.49 16.65 -6.29
CA PHE A 125 -20.57 17.64 -6.86
C PHE A 125 -20.91 17.92 -8.32
N GLU A 126 -22.14 18.36 -8.54
CA GLU A 126 -22.53 19.16 -9.71
C GLU A 126 -23.05 20.49 -9.17
N GLU A 127 -22.39 21.57 -9.61
CA GLU A 127 -22.87 22.96 -9.64
C GLU A 127 -23.71 23.48 -8.45
N ASP A 128 -23.14 23.41 -7.24
CA ASP A 128 -23.25 24.58 -6.34
C ASP A 128 -21.95 25.39 -6.45
N SER A 129 -21.88 26.20 -7.51
CA SER A 129 -20.86 27.22 -7.73
C SER A 129 -21.42 28.62 -7.43
N SER A 130 -22.20 28.73 -6.35
CA SER A 130 -22.41 30.01 -5.68
C SER A 130 -21.25 30.31 -4.73
N ASP A 131 -20.72 31.53 -4.77
CA ASP A 131 -19.70 31.99 -3.82
C ASP A 131 -20.33 32.20 -2.44
N ASP A 132 -19.66 31.74 -1.37
CA ASP A 132 -19.75 32.44 -0.08
C ASP A 132 -18.54 32.15 0.86
N GLU A 133 -17.94 33.21 1.38
CA GLU A 133 -17.15 33.23 2.62
C GLU A 133 -17.91 34.12 3.62
N PRO A 134 -18.03 33.75 4.90
CA PRO A 134 -19.13 34.20 5.74
C PRO A 134 -19.02 35.67 6.19
N ALA A 135 -20.09 36.44 5.94
CA ALA A 135 -20.24 37.82 6.41
C ALA A 135 -21.41 37.97 7.42
N SER A 136 -21.06 38.58 8.55
CA SER A 136 -21.85 38.93 9.74
C SER A 136 -23.30 39.45 9.61
N SER A 137 -24.06 39.13 10.67
CA SER A 137 -25.08 39.95 11.38
C SER A 137 -26.49 40.17 10.83
N GLU A 138 -27.45 39.72 11.65
CA GLU A 138 -28.75 40.36 11.97
C GLU A 138 -29.79 40.68 10.86
N ARG A 139 -30.78 39.79 10.71
CA ARG A 139 -32.16 39.95 11.26
C ARG A 139 -33.10 38.83 10.78
N GLY A 140 -34.05 38.45 11.62
CA GLY A 140 -35.28 37.74 11.21
C GLY A 140 -36.52 38.53 11.69
N PRO A 141 -37.72 37.94 11.74
CA PRO A 141 -38.13 36.64 11.16
C PRO A 141 -39.47 36.72 10.36
N ASN A 142 -39.75 35.77 9.45
CA ASN A 142 -41.12 35.23 9.32
C ASN A 142 -41.25 33.92 8.51
N ILE A 143 -42.46 33.36 8.55
CA ILE A 143 -42.94 32.11 7.96
C ILE A 143 -44.01 32.40 6.88
N GLN A 144 -44.32 31.41 6.01
CA GLN A 144 -45.24 31.47 4.84
C GLN A 144 -44.63 32.17 3.60
N ARG A 145 -45.01 31.87 2.35
CA ARG A 145 -46.32 31.39 1.85
C ARG A 145 -46.24 30.55 0.56
N MET A 146 -47.27 29.73 0.31
CA MET A 146 -47.44 28.84 -0.86
C MET A 146 -47.74 29.54 -2.22
N LYS A 147 -47.40 28.82 -3.31
CA LYS A 147 -48.11 28.67 -4.61
C LYS A 147 -48.47 29.93 -5.43
N LYS A 148 -47.78 30.09 -6.56
CA LYS A 148 -48.22 30.49 -7.93
C LYS A 148 -46.96 30.50 -8.83
N TYR A 149 -46.95 30.20 -10.12
CA TYR A 149 -48.00 30.25 -11.15
C TYR A 149 -48.20 28.92 -11.93
N ARG A 150 -49.25 28.87 -12.76
CA ARG A 150 -49.60 27.77 -13.68
C ARG A 150 -50.11 28.35 -15.01
N ASN A 151 -49.63 27.79 -16.13
CA ASN A 151 -50.14 27.88 -17.51
C ASN A 151 -50.32 29.25 -18.23
N THR A 152 -49.57 29.41 -19.32
CA THR A 152 -50.05 29.89 -20.65
C THR A 152 -49.31 29.04 -21.72
N ARG A 153 -49.99 28.22 -22.54
CA ARG A 153 -50.46 28.52 -23.94
C ARG A 153 -49.33 28.96 -24.89
N LYS A 154 -49.20 28.49 -26.14
CA LYS A 154 -49.83 27.42 -26.98
C LYS A 154 -48.82 27.17 -28.14
N LYS A 155 -48.48 25.94 -28.54
CA LYS A 155 -49.17 25.01 -29.49
C LYS A 155 -49.31 25.56 -30.92
N ASP A 156 -48.99 24.67 -31.87
CA ASP A 156 -49.36 24.55 -33.30
C ASP A 156 -48.09 24.36 -34.15
N ASP A 157 -47.91 23.43 -35.09
CA ASP A 157 -48.43 22.09 -35.45
C ASP A 157 -47.85 21.78 -36.85
N GLU A 158 -47.19 20.64 -37.11
CA GLU A 158 -47.13 19.87 -38.39
C GLU A 158 -46.11 18.70 -38.32
N LEU A 159 -46.10 17.81 -39.33
CA LEU A 159 -45.37 16.53 -39.35
C LEU A 159 -44.33 16.45 -40.49
N GLU A 160 -43.27 15.64 -40.34
CA GLU A 160 -42.88 14.54 -41.29
C GLU A 160 -41.58 13.80 -40.86
N ASP A 161 -41.22 12.74 -41.59
CA ASP A 161 -40.51 11.52 -41.14
C ASP A 161 -38.96 11.52 -41.00
N ASP A 162 -38.49 10.57 -40.18
CA ASP A 162 -37.24 9.78 -40.23
C ASP A 162 -35.96 10.31 -40.93
N LYS A 163 -34.94 10.66 -40.11
CA LYS A 163 -33.65 9.93 -40.01
C LYS A 163 -32.71 10.52 -38.94
N PRO A 164 -32.03 9.68 -38.12
CA PRO A 164 -30.93 10.13 -37.27
C PRO A 164 -29.62 10.20 -38.08
N ASP A 165 -29.21 11.40 -38.49
CA ASP A 165 -27.92 11.58 -39.19
C ASP A 165 -26.73 11.42 -38.22
N ILE A 166 -25.68 10.71 -38.65
CA ILE A 166 -24.64 10.18 -37.77
C ILE A 166 -23.38 11.04 -37.78
N ASN A 167 -22.95 11.42 -36.57
CA ASN A 167 -21.60 11.85 -36.18
C ASN A 167 -21.13 13.27 -36.56
N LYS A 168 -20.78 14.04 -35.50
CA LYS A 168 -19.55 14.88 -35.46
C LYS A 168 -19.17 15.35 -34.04
N ASN A 169 -20.12 15.40 -33.10
CA ASN A 169 -19.86 15.95 -31.74
C ASN A 169 -19.27 14.95 -30.72
N ASN A 170 -19.19 13.66 -31.03
CA ASN A 170 -18.69 12.65 -30.08
C ASN A 170 -17.16 12.58 -29.99
N LEU A 171 -16.42 13.02 -31.01
CA LEU A 171 -14.95 12.90 -31.04
C LEU A 171 -14.27 13.86 -30.06
N GLN A 172 -14.72 15.13 -30.01
CA GLN A 172 -14.20 16.14 -29.08
C GLN A 172 -14.40 15.77 -27.60
N ARG A 173 -15.43 14.97 -27.29
CA ARG A 173 -15.81 14.61 -25.91
C ARG A 173 -15.00 13.44 -25.33
N ARG A 174 -14.28 12.67 -26.15
CA ARG A 174 -13.49 11.50 -25.69
C ARG A 174 -12.06 11.84 -25.23
N MET A 175 -11.52 13.01 -25.56
CA MET A 175 -10.10 13.33 -25.36
C MET A 175 -9.72 14.00 -24.01
N PHE A 176 -10.67 14.32 -23.13
CA PHE A 176 -10.37 15.04 -21.87
C PHE A 176 -10.78 14.35 -20.55
N ASN A 177 -11.39 13.16 -20.58
CA ASN A 177 -11.86 12.48 -19.35
C ASN A 177 -10.75 11.73 -18.58
N GLY A 178 -9.70 12.46 -18.21
CA GLY A 178 -8.69 12.04 -17.26
C GLY A 178 -9.13 12.28 -15.81
N ARG A 179 -9.91 11.35 -15.25
CA ARG A 179 -10.56 11.35 -13.92
C ARG A 179 -11.84 12.21 -13.84
N ASP A 180 -12.99 11.55 -13.75
CA ASP A 180 -14.15 12.05 -13.00
C ASP A 180 -14.71 10.91 -12.12
N TYR A 181 -15.33 11.27 -10.99
CA TYR A 181 -15.81 10.34 -9.96
C TYR A 181 -17.34 10.20 -10.03
N GLY A 182 -17.78 9.08 -10.60
CA GLY A 182 -19.14 8.57 -10.52
C GLY A 182 -19.13 7.07 -10.80
N SER A 183 -20.18 6.35 -10.39
CA SER A 183 -20.43 5.03 -10.95
C SER A 183 -20.59 5.19 -12.47
N ARG A 184 -19.85 4.39 -13.25
CA ARG A 184 -20.03 4.34 -14.72
C ARG A 184 -21.27 3.54 -15.13
N TYR A 185 -22.03 3.06 -14.15
CA TYR A 185 -23.03 2.02 -14.28
C TYR A 185 -24.30 2.42 -13.51
N SER A 186 -25.47 2.09 -14.06
CA SER A 186 -26.77 2.32 -13.38
C SER A 186 -26.79 1.65 -12.01
N ARG A 187 -27.48 2.21 -11.02
CA ARG A 187 -27.78 1.49 -9.77
C ARG A 187 -28.42 0.12 -10.10
N PRO A 188 -28.11 -0.96 -9.36
CA PRO A 188 -28.81 -2.24 -9.49
C PRO A 188 -30.32 -2.10 -9.35
N GLY A 189 -31.07 -3.05 -9.91
CA GLY A 189 -32.52 -3.03 -9.94
C GLY A 189 -33.16 -3.56 -8.66
N SER A 190 -32.72 -4.72 -8.17
CA SER A 190 -33.23 -5.35 -6.94
C SER A 190 -32.13 -6.14 -6.23
N VAL A 191 -32.41 -6.58 -5.00
CA VAL A 191 -31.57 -7.48 -4.21
C VAL A 191 -32.41 -8.67 -3.77
N HIS A 192 -31.92 -9.89 -3.99
CA HIS A 192 -32.62 -11.11 -3.60
C HIS A 192 -31.67 -12.24 -3.17
N ARG A 193 -32.19 -13.21 -2.43
CA ARG A 193 -31.48 -14.43 -2.02
C ARG A 193 -31.30 -15.41 -3.19
N ILE A 194 -30.26 -16.24 -3.16
CA ILE A 194 -30.04 -17.32 -4.14
C ILE A 194 -31.30 -18.18 -4.39
N PRO A 195 -32.06 -18.67 -3.39
CA PRO A 195 -33.29 -19.45 -3.63
C PRO A 195 -34.45 -18.68 -4.27
N TRP A 196 -34.37 -17.35 -4.40
CA TRP A 196 -35.26 -16.59 -5.28
C TRP A 196 -34.72 -16.60 -6.71
N ILE A 197 -33.42 -16.32 -6.88
CA ILE A 197 -32.79 -16.15 -8.20
C ILE A 197 -32.68 -17.48 -8.96
N PHE A 198 -32.47 -18.61 -8.27
CA PHE A 198 -32.17 -19.90 -8.88
C PHE A 198 -33.19 -20.97 -8.46
N GLU A 199 -33.65 -21.80 -9.40
CA GLU A 199 -34.63 -22.86 -9.12
C GLU A 199 -33.99 -24.09 -8.48
N ASN A 200 -32.78 -24.46 -8.91
CA ASN A 200 -31.94 -25.49 -8.32
C ASN A 200 -30.48 -24.98 -8.29
N PRO A 201 -30.14 -24.05 -7.38
CA PRO A 201 -28.78 -23.52 -7.29
C PRO A 201 -27.78 -24.60 -6.96
N GLN A 202 -26.59 -24.50 -7.52
CA GLN A 202 -25.40 -25.25 -7.12
C GLN A 202 -24.28 -24.25 -6.85
N PHE A 203 -23.42 -24.53 -5.87
CA PHE A 203 -22.23 -23.69 -5.68
C PHE A 203 -21.27 -23.79 -6.87
N THR A 204 -21.00 -25.02 -7.33
CA THR A 204 -20.05 -25.35 -8.42
C THR A 204 -20.58 -26.52 -9.24
N VAL A 205 -20.54 -26.43 -10.57
CA VAL A 205 -21.04 -27.46 -11.51
C VAL A 205 -19.83 -28.10 -12.21
N GLY A 206 -19.52 -29.36 -11.85
CA GLY A 206 -18.35 -30.08 -12.37
C GLY A 206 -16.99 -29.64 -11.78
N GLY A 207 -16.92 -28.47 -11.14
CA GLY A 207 -15.75 -27.95 -10.44
C GLY A 207 -15.74 -26.43 -10.44
N PHE A 208 -14.56 -25.84 -10.36
CA PHE A 208 -14.33 -24.48 -10.82
C PHE A 208 -13.70 -24.58 -12.22
N SER A 209 -14.19 -23.81 -13.19
CA SER A 209 -13.53 -23.63 -14.47
C SER A 209 -13.31 -22.14 -14.75
N SER A 210 -12.43 -21.86 -15.71
CA SER A 210 -12.27 -20.51 -16.23
C SER A 210 -13.42 -20.12 -17.17
N THR A 211 -14.03 -21.10 -17.84
CA THR A 211 -15.18 -20.93 -18.77
C THR A 211 -16.34 -20.19 -18.12
N ASP A 212 -16.55 -20.46 -16.84
CA ASP A 212 -17.74 -20.02 -16.11
C ASP A 212 -17.69 -18.52 -15.82
N ILE A 213 -16.49 -17.92 -15.86
CA ILE A 213 -16.27 -16.53 -15.44
C ILE A 213 -16.71 -15.56 -16.52
N LYS A 214 -17.86 -14.89 -16.31
CA LYS A 214 -18.31 -13.73 -17.08
C LYS A 214 -18.34 -12.47 -16.22
N GLN A 215 -17.77 -11.39 -16.74
CA GLN A 215 -17.87 -10.05 -16.16
C GLN A 215 -19.31 -9.52 -16.21
N GLY A 216 -19.73 -8.87 -15.13
CA GLY A 216 -21.00 -8.13 -15.06
C GLY A 216 -20.82 -6.65 -15.40
N ALA A 217 -21.61 -5.80 -14.73
CA ALA A 217 -21.47 -4.35 -14.85
C ALA A 217 -20.26 -3.76 -14.08
N GLY A 218 -19.45 -4.56 -13.38
CA GLY A 218 -18.26 -4.09 -12.66
C GLY A 218 -17.12 -3.64 -13.59
N GLY A 219 -16.24 -2.75 -13.11
CA GLY A 219 -14.95 -2.42 -13.75
C GLY A 219 -13.79 -3.25 -13.21
N ASP A 220 -14.05 -4.51 -12.89
CA ASP A 220 -13.27 -5.42 -12.07
C ASP A 220 -12.47 -6.47 -12.88
N CYS A 221 -12.42 -6.35 -14.20
CA CYS A 221 -11.76 -7.30 -15.13
C CYS A 221 -10.38 -7.81 -14.70
N TRP A 222 -9.58 -6.98 -14.02
CA TRP A 222 -8.28 -7.35 -13.44
C TRP A 222 -8.39 -8.53 -12.45
N TRP A 223 -9.44 -8.54 -11.63
CA TRP A 223 -9.72 -9.58 -10.66
C TRP A 223 -10.28 -10.84 -11.32
N LEU A 224 -11.23 -10.68 -12.24
CA LEU A 224 -11.79 -11.82 -13.00
C LEU A 224 -10.73 -12.53 -13.87
N ALA A 225 -9.80 -11.78 -14.47
CA ALA A 225 -8.67 -12.37 -15.20
C ALA A 225 -7.69 -13.09 -14.27
N ALA A 226 -7.42 -12.54 -13.08
CA ALA A 226 -6.61 -13.22 -12.06
C ALA A 226 -7.26 -14.53 -11.58
N LEU A 227 -8.58 -14.49 -11.37
CA LEU A 227 -9.40 -15.62 -10.99
C LEU A 227 -9.42 -16.70 -12.08
N ALA A 228 -9.58 -16.33 -13.36
CA ALA A 228 -9.48 -17.24 -14.50
C ALA A 228 -8.07 -17.84 -14.66
N THR A 229 -7.01 -17.06 -14.39
CA THR A 229 -5.62 -17.54 -14.34
C THR A 229 -5.41 -18.61 -13.26
N ILE A 230 -6.14 -18.59 -12.13
CA ILE A 230 -6.03 -19.64 -11.10
C ILE A 230 -7.14 -20.70 -11.14
N ALA A 231 -8.21 -20.51 -11.90
CA ALA A 231 -9.36 -21.43 -11.93
C ALA A 231 -8.98 -22.85 -12.37
N HIS A 232 -7.99 -23.01 -13.25
CA HIS A 232 -7.48 -24.32 -13.68
C HIS A 232 -6.69 -25.05 -12.58
N ARG A 233 -6.13 -24.31 -11.60
CA ARG A 233 -5.37 -24.82 -10.46
C ARG A 233 -6.32 -25.21 -9.33
N LYS A 234 -6.78 -26.47 -9.35
CA LYS A 234 -7.75 -27.01 -8.39
C LYS A 234 -7.25 -26.97 -6.95
N ASP A 235 -5.94 -27.04 -6.72
CA ASP A 235 -5.28 -26.86 -5.43
C ASP A 235 -5.40 -25.42 -4.88
N LEU A 236 -5.40 -24.41 -5.76
CA LEU A 236 -5.59 -23.01 -5.38
C LEU A 236 -7.06 -22.68 -5.13
N MET A 237 -7.96 -23.06 -6.04
CA MET A 237 -9.40 -22.76 -5.88
C MET A 237 -10.01 -23.37 -4.61
N LYS A 238 -9.59 -24.58 -4.22
CA LYS A 238 -9.96 -25.21 -2.93
C LYS A 238 -9.52 -24.44 -1.68
N LYS A 239 -8.56 -23.51 -1.80
CA LYS A 239 -8.08 -22.67 -0.68
C LYS A 239 -8.94 -21.42 -0.49
N ILE A 240 -9.69 -20.97 -1.49
CA ILE A 240 -10.39 -19.67 -1.43
C ILE A 240 -11.69 -19.78 -0.62
N CYS A 241 -12.55 -20.75 -0.93
CA CYS A 241 -13.79 -21.04 -0.17
C CYS A 241 -13.54 -22.22 0.78
N VAL A 242 -13.39 -21.94 2.08
CA VAL A 242 -12.89 -22.90 3.08
C VAL A 242 -13.97 -23.53 3.96
N ALA A 243 -15.18 -22.97 3.94
CA ALA A 243 -16.39 -23.46 4.58
C ALA A 243 -17.62 -22.84 3.92
N LYS A 244 -18.74 -23.57 3.86
CA LYS A 244 -20.04 -23.05 3.40
C LYS A 244 -21.18 -23.91 3.95
N ASP A 245 -22.37 -23.34 4.01
CA ASP A 245 -23.63 -24.03 4.25
C ASP A 245 -24.72 -23.36 3.39
N GLU A 246 -25.26 -24.09 2.42
CA GLU A 246 -26.15 -23.55 1.38
C GLU A 246 -27.61 -23.42 1.89
N GLU A 247 -27.97 -24.19 2.92
CA GLU A 247 -29.30 -24.14 3.55
C GLU A 247 -29.40 -22.94 4.50
N CYS A 248 -28.45 -22.77 5.42
CA CYS A 248 -28.30 -21.55 6.23
C CYS A 248 -27.92 -20.32 5.37
N GLY A 249 -27.36 -20.52 4.17
CA GLY A 249 -27.03 -19.46 3.21
C GLY A 249 -25.77 -18.67 3.60
N VAL A 250 -24.74 -19.35 4.12
CA VAL A 250 -23.52 -18.75 4.67
C VAL A 250 -22.27 -19.30 3.98
N TYR A 251 -21.37 -18.41 3.53
CA TYR A 251 -20.17 -18.77 2.75
C TYR A 251 -18.93 -18.12 3.35
N GLY A 252 -17.93 -18.94 3.68
CA GLY A 252 -16.70 -18.55 4.35
C GLY A 252 -15.49 -18.62 3.43
N PHE A 253 -14.89 -17.47 3.20
CA PHE A 253 -13.75 -17.27 2.31
C PHE A 253 -12.49 -16.83 3.08
N VAL A 254 -11.33 -16.96 2.45
CA VAL A 254 -10.07 -16.37 2.94
C VAL A 254 -9.33 -15.67 1.80
N PHE A 255 -8.65 -14.58 2.14
CA PHE A 255 -7.85 -13.76 1.20
C PHE A 255 -6.57 -13.30 1.88
N ASN A 256 -5.51 -13.04 1.11
CA ASN A 256 -4.31 -12.39 1.62
C ASN A 256 -4.48 -10.86 1.63
N ARG A 257 -4.08 -10.19 2.71
CA ARG A 257 -4.11 -8.73 2.83
C ARG A 257 -2.83 -8.19 3.46
N ASP A 258 -2.07 -7.45 2.64
CA ASP A 258 -0.73 -6.94 2.94
C ASP A 258 0.31 -8.03 3.34
N GLY A 259 0.09 -9.31 3.02
CA GLY A 259 1.00 -10.41 3.36
C GLY A 259 0.52 -11.35 4.47
N GLU A 260 -0.67 -11.11 5.02
CA GLU A 260 -1.28 -11.95 6.06
C GLU A 260 -2.68 -12.39 5.60
N TRP A 261 -3.02 -13.66 5.82
CA TRP A 261 -4.34 -14.16 5.45
C TRP A 261 -5.40 -13.74 6.47
N ILE A 262 -6.58 -13.37 5.97
CA ILE A 262 -7.74 -12.98 6.75
C ILE A 262 -8.94 -13.84 6.37
N SER A 263 -9.84 -14.08 7.32
CA SER A 263 -11.14 -14.70 7.06
C SER A 263 -12.22 -13.65 6.74
N THR A 264 -13.20 -14.03 5.92
CA THR A 264 -14.45 -13.29 5.75
C THR A 264 -15.60 -14.25 5.54
N VAL A 265 -16.81 -13.84 5.91
CA VAL A 265 -18.04 -14.62 5.76
C VAL A 265 -19.13 -13.71 5.20
N VAL A 266 -19.93 -14.21 4.25
CA VAL A 266 -21.04 -13.48 3.59
C VAL A 266 -22.29 -14.35 3.49
N ASP A 267 -23.46 -13.71 3.33
CA ASP A 267 -24.75 -14.36 3.04
C ASP A 267 -25.04 -14.52 1.53
N ASP A 268 -26.15 -15.21 1.19
CA ASP A 268 -26.64 -15.46 -0.17
C ASP A 268 -27.53 -14.37 -0.81
N ASN A 269 -27.61 -13.14 -0.30
CA ASN A 269 -28.17 -12.00 -1.06
C ASN A 269 -27.23 -11.59 -2.20
N LEU A 270 -27.79 -11.33 -3.39
CA LEU A 270 -27.07 -10.83 -4.57
C LEU A 270 -27.83 -9.67 -5.24
N TYR A 271 -27.11 -8.83 -5.99
CA TYR A 271 -27.67 -7.72 -6.77
C TYR A 271 -28.14 -8.18 -8.17
N LEU A 272 -29.34 -7.75 -8.59
CA LEU A 272 -29.95 -8.08 -9.88
C LEU A 272 -30.00 -6.87 -10.84
N LYS A 273 -29.97 -7.15 -12.15
CA LYS A 273 -30.07 -6.14 -13.22
C LYS A 273 -31.42 -5.40 -13.20
N HIS A 274 -32.50 -6.11 -12.89
CA HIS A 274 -33.87 -5.62 -13.03
C HIS A 274 -34.53 -5.37 -11.67
N LYS A 275 -35.44 -4.38 -11.65
CA LYS A 275 -36.26 -4.00 -10.51
C LYS A 275 -37.30 -5.06 -10.17
N ASP A 276 -37.96 -4.91 -9.03
CA ASP A 276 -39.06 -5.79 -8.66
C ASP A 276 -40.34 -5.49 -9.45
N PHE A 277 -41.15 -6.53 -9.68
CA PHE A 277 -42.37 -6.42 -10.45
C PHE A 277 -43.37 -5.45 -9.78
N GLY A 278 -43.65 -4.34 -10.46
CA GLY A 278 -44.57 -3.30 -9.99
C GLY A 278 -43.89 -2.08 -9.34
N GLU A 279 -42.57 -2.06 -9.17
CA GLU A 279 -41.87 -0.90 -8.57
C GLU A 279 -42.00 0.38 -9.43
N ASP A 280 -41.80 0.25 -10.74
CA ASP A 280 -41.86 1.37 -11.70
C ASP A 280 -43.23 1.51 -12.41
N THR A 281 -44.21 0.65 -12.10
CA THR A 281 -45.45 0.55 -12.90
C THR A 281 -46.67 0.19 -12.05
N GLU A 282 -47.77 0.91 -12.22
CA GLU A 282 -49.08 0.65 -11.57
C GLU A 282 -49.81 -0.62 -12.13
N VAL A 283 -49.06 -1.70 -12.43
CA VAL A 283 -49.58 -2.92 -13.05
C VAL A 283 -50.20 -3.83 -11.99
N TYR A 284 -51.52 -3.68 -11.80
CA TYR A 284 -52.30 -4.61 -11.00
C TYR A 284 -52.30 -6.04 -11.61
N ASP A 285 -52.05 -7.03 -10.77
CA ASP A 285 -52.12 -8.47 -11.10
C ASP A 285 -52.63 -9.29 -9.90
N ALA A 286 -53.95 -9.35 -9.74
CA ALA A 286 -54.61 -10.19 -8.74
C ALA A 286 -54.35 -11.71 -8.89
N THR A 287 -53.71 -12.15 -9.99
CA THR A 287 -53.42 -13.57 -10.24
C THR A 287 -51.96 -13.96 -9.93
N GLY A 288 -51.07 -12.97 -9.82
CA GLY A 288 -49.63 -13.15 -9.80
C GLY A 288 -49.05 -13.86 -11.04
N LYS A 289 -49.79 -13.97 -12.15
CA LYS A 289 -49.28 -14.62 -13.38
C LYS A 289 -48.27 -13.74 -14.10
N LYS A 290 -48.50 -12.43 -14.18
CA LYS A 290 -47.55 -11.45 -14.71
C LYS A 290 -46.33 -11.35 -13.79
N ALA A 291 -46.54 -11.34 -12.47
CA ALA A 291 -45.45 -11.28 -11.49
C ALA A 291 -44.52 -12.50 -11.59
N ARG A 292 -45.07 -13.73 -11.65
CA ARG A 292 -44.27 -14.95 -11.86
C ARG A 292 -43.57 -14.96 -13.21
N LEU A 293 -44.26 -14.60 -14.29
CA LEU A 293 -43.66 -14.52 -15.63
C LEU A 293 -42.52 -13.50 -15.69
N TYR A 294 -42.68 -12.33 -15.06
CA TYR A 294 -41.64 -11.32 -14.94
C TYR A 294 -40.43 -11.88 -14.20
N LYS A 295 -40.63 -12.53 -13.05
CA LYS A 295 -39.54 -13.16 -12.29
C LYS A 295 -38.75 -14.13 -13.19
N THR A 296 -39.43 -15.10 -13.81
CA THR A 296 -38.80 -16.08 -14.71
C THR A 296 -38.06 -15.43 -15.90
N GLN A 297 -38.50 -14.27 -16.38
CA GLN A 297 -37.89 -13.56 -17.53
C GLN A 297 -36.82 -12.51 -17.16
N LYS A 298 -36.72 -12.10 -15.89
CA LYS A 298 -35.92 -10.91 -15.47
C LYS A 298 -35.14 -11.07 -14.17
N GLN A 299 -35.51 -12.03 -13.31
CA GLN A 299 -34.96 -12.24 -11.98
C GLN A 299 -34.67 -13.72 -11.69
N THR A 300 -34.47 -14.52 -12.75
CA THR A 300 -34.16 -15.96 -12.64
C THR A 300 -32.93 -16.32 -13.46
N GLY A 301 -32.08 -17.18 -12.88
CA GLY A 301 -30.83 -17.66 -13.46
C GLY A 301 -29.68 -16.64 -13.43
N SER A 302 -28.47 -17.13 -13.68
CA SER A 302 -27.22 -16.36 -13.65
C SER A 302 -27.26 -15.05 -14.46
N GLU A 303 -27.92 -15.03 -15.62
CA GLU A 303 -28.06 -13.82 -16.44
C GLU A 303 -28.86 -12.67 -15.81
N SER A 304 -29.63 -12.92 -14.74
CA SER A 304 -30.31 -11.86 -14.00
C SER A 304 -29.40 -11.05 -13.06
N LEU A 305 -28.21 -11.57 -12.74
CA LEU A 305 -27.23 -10.94 -11.83
C LEU A 305 -26.63 -9.66 -12.42
N TYR A 306 -26.45 -8.64 -11.58
CA TYR A 306 -25.89 -7.34 -11.99
C TYR A 306 -24.36 -7.36 -12.14
N PHE A 307 -23.67 -7.98 -11.18
CA PHE A 307 -22.21 -8.11 -11.15
C PHE A 307 -21.74 -9.43 -11.79
N ALA A 308 -20.58 -9.97 -11.40
CA ALA A 308 -20.02 -11.17 -12.02
C ALA A 308 -20.98 -12.37 -11.91
N LYS A 309 -21.00 -13.19 -12.94
CA LYS A 309 -22.03 -14.22 -13.17
C LYS A 309 -21.40 -15.46 -13.79
N CYS A 310 -21.94 -16.63 -13.48
CA CYS A 310 -21.50 -17.89 -14.09
C CYS A 310 -22.05 -18.06 -15.51
N GLU A 311 -21.35 -18.80 -16.38
CA GLU A 311 -21.89 -19.31 -17.64
C GLU A 311 -23.06 -20.27 -17.40
N ASP A 312 -22.88 -21.23 -16.50
CA ASP A 312 -23.96 -22.14 -16.12
C ASP A 312 -25.08 -21.38 -15.40
N PRO A 313 -26.36 -21.55 -15.81
CA PRO A 313 -27.47 -20.77 -15.30
C PRO A 313 -27.85 -21.12 -13.84
N THR A 314 -27.29 -22.18 -13.26
CA THR A 314 -27.53 -22.68 -11.89
C THR A 314 -26.38 -22.44 -10.93
N GLU A 315 -25.20 -22.05 -11.44
CA GLU A 315 -23.98 -21.95 -10.64
C GLU A 315 -23.83 -20.60 -9.90
N THR A 316 -23.25 -20.62 -8.70
CA THR A 316 -23.28 -19.48 -7.77
C THR A 316 -21.96 -19.10 -7.09
N TRP A 317 -20.86 -19.85 -7.24
CA TRP A 317 -19.60 -19.54 -6.53
C TRP A 317 -19.02 -18.17 -6.86
N LEU A 318 -19.08 -17.75 -8.13
CA LEU A 318 -18.45 -16.51 -8.60
C LEU A 318 -19.09 -15.24 -8.01
N PRO A 319 -20.41 -14.99 -8.09
CA PRO A 319 -21.02 -13.81 -7.48
C PRO A 319 -20.86 -13.76 -5.95
N LEU A 320 -20.87 -14.92 -5.27
CA LEU A 320 -20.61 -15.01 -3.83
C LEU A 320 -19.15 -14.65 -3.49
N LEU A 321 -18.19 -15.11 -4.31
CA LEU A 321 -16.78 -14.82 -4.14
C LEU A 321 -16.47 -13.34 -4.42
N GLU A 322 -17.08 -12.75 -5.45
CA GLU A 322 -16.96 -11.31 -5.74
C GLU A 322 -17.54 -10.47 -4.58
N LYS A 323 -18.70 -10.85 -4.04
CA LYS A 323 -19.29 -10.21 -2.85
C LYS A 323 -18.34 -10.27 -1.65
N ALA A 324 -17.70 -11.41 -1.41
CA ALA A 324 -16.73 -11.56 -0.34
C ALA A 324 -15.48 -10.69 -0.55
N PHE A 325 -15.02 -10.54 -1.79
CA PHE A 325 -13.90 -9.67 -2.16
C PHE A 325 -14.28 -8.18 -2.04
N ALA A 326 -15.47 -7.78 -2.49
CA ALA A 326 -16.04 -6.45 -2.31
C ALA A 326 -16.16 -6.08 -0.82
N LYS A 327 -16.62 -7.00 0.04
CA LYS A 327 -16.65 -6.82 1.50
C LYS A 327 -15.26 -6.57 2.09
N VAL A 328 -14.24 -7.33 1.65
CA VAL A 328 -12.84 -7.16 2.11
C VAL A 328 -12.26 -5.82 1.68
N HIS A 329 -12.59 -5.34 0.47
CA HIS A 329 -12.18 -4.03 -0.04
C HIS A 329 -13.16 -2.87 0.31
N GLY A 330 -14.20 -3.14 1.11
CA GLY A 330 -15.13 -2.16 1.67
C GLY A 330 -16.42 -1.94 0.88
N ASP A 331 -16.40 -1.96 -0.45
CA ASP A 331 -17.55 -1.84 -1.35
C ASP A 331 -17.24 -2.34 -2.78
N TYR A 332 -18.28 -2.63 -3.57
CA TYR A 332 -18.12 -3.04 -4.98
C TYR A 332 -17.36 -1.99 -5.81
N HIS A 333 -17.62 -0.69 -5.62
CA HIS A 333 -16.86 0.37 -6.31
C HIS A 333 -15.38 0.45 -5.88
N ALA A 334 -14.95 -0.20 -4.78
CA ALA A 334 -13.53 -0.36 -4.47
C ALA A 334 -12.80 -1.25 -5.52
N LEU A 335 -13.52 -2.22 -6.11
CA LEU A 335 -13.01 -3.15 -7.11
C LEU A 335 -12.78 -2.51 -8.49
N ASP A 336 -13.41 -1.37 -8.80
CA ASP A 336 -13.21 -0.64 -10.06
C ASP A 336 -11.72 -0.31 -10.30
N GLY A 337 -11.13 -0.96 -11.31
CA GLY A 337 -9.77 -0.77 -11.83
C GLY A 337 -8.66 -1.46 -11.02
N GLY A 338 -7.70 -2.10 -11.70
CA GLY A 338 -6.56 -2.76 -11.06
C GLY A 338 -5.59 -3.48 -12.00
N TRP A 339 -4.73 -4.31 -11.42
CA TRP A 339 -3.68 -5.07 -12.08
C TRP A 339 -3.84 -6.56 -11.75
N SER A 340 -4.02 -7.44 -12.73
CA SER A 340 -4.37 -8.85 -12.43
C SER A 340 -3.34 -9.54 -11.54
N GLY A 341 -2.05 -9.23 -11.69
CA GLY A 341 -1.01 -9.70 -10.77
C GLY A 341 -1.29 -9.41 -9.28
N THR A 342 -1.83 -8.23 -8.92
CA THR A 342 -2.15 -7.94 -7.50
C THR A 342 -3.38 -8.70 -6.99
N ALA A 343 -4.36 -9.00 -7.85
CA ALA A 343 -5.45 -9.90 -7.48
C ALA A 343 -4.97 -11.34 -7.30
N VAL A 344 -3.99 -11.81 -8.08
CA VAL A 344 -3.37 -13.13 -7.83
C VAL A 344 -2.65 -13.14 -6.47
N GLU A 345 -1.94 -12.07 -6.07
CA GLU A 345 -1.38 -11.96 -4.71
C GLU A 345 -2.48 -12.09 -3.64
N ASP A 346 -3.62 -11.41 -3.79
CA ASP A 346 -4.73 -11.43 -2.83
C ASP A 346 -5.47 -12.78 -2.76
N LEU A 347 -5.56 -13.50 -3.89
CA LEU A 347 -6.23 -14.80 -4.00
C LEU A 347 -5.32 -15.98 -3.61
N THR A 348 -3.99 -15.83 -3.67
CA THR A 348 -3.04 -16.96 -3.51
C THR A 348 -1.97 -16.77 -2.44
N GLY A 349 -1.79 -15.56 -1.90
CA GLY A 349 -0.65 -15.22 -1.04
C GLY A 349 0.70 -15.21 -1.76
N GLY A 350 0.71 -15.34 -3.09
CA GLY A 350 1.89 -15.29 -3.94
C GLY A 350 2.53 -13.90 -4.02
N VAL A 351 3.60 -13.80 -4.82
CA VAL A 351 4.34 -12.55 -5.08
C VAL A 351 4.43 -12.33 -6.58
N ASN A 352 3.88 -11.22 -7.04
CA ASN A 352 3.78 -10.88 -8.46
C ASN A 352 5.03 -10.13 -8.96
N THR A 353 5.60 -10.62 -10.06
CA THR A 353 6.69 -9.97 -10.78
C THR A 353 6.21 -9.52 -12.15
N VAL A 354 6.14 -8.20 -12.37
CA VAL A 354 5.73 -7.61 -13.66
C VAL A 354 6.89 -7.66 -14.65
N VAL A 355 6.72 -8.42 -15.73
CA VAL A 355 7.66 -8.53 -16.85
C VAL A 355 7.09 -7.79 -18.06
N ALA A 356 7.90 -6.98 -18.73
CA ALA A 356 7.50 -6.33 -19.98
C ALA A 356 7.76 -7.28 -21.17
N GLY A 357 6.72 -7.57 -21.97
CA GLY A 357 6.81 -8.54 -23.08
C GLY A 357 7.95 -8.24 -24.06
N ASN A 358 8.07 -6.96 -24.45
CA ASN A 358 9.12 -6.46 -25.33
C ASN A 358 10.51 -6.28 -24.68
N ARG A 359 10.73 -6.73 -23.43
CA ARG A 359 12.03 -6.66 -22.72
C ARG A 359 12.42 -7.98 -22.03
N VAL A 360 11.85 -9.10 -22.45
CA VAL A 360 12.23 -10.44 -21.96
C VAL A 360 13.64 -10.81 -22.44
N LEU A 361 14.64 -10.72 -21.56
CA LEU A 361 16.05 -11.01 -21.87
C LEU A 361 16.31 -12.47 -22.29
N ARG A 362 15.62 -13.43 -21.66
CA ARG A 362 15.79 -14.88 -21.93
C ARG A 362 14.42 -15.50 -22.22
N LYS A 363 13.94 -15.39 -23.46
CA LYS A 363 12.63 -15.92 -23.89
C LYS A 363 12.46 -17.40 -23.52
N GLU A 364 13.49 -18.22 -23.69
CA GLU A 364 13.50 -19.66 -23.29
C GLU A 364 13.31 -19.91 -21.79
N ARG A 365 13.78 -19.02 -20.91
CA ARG A 365 13.55 -19.15 -19.46
C ARG A 365 12.07 -18.95 -19.16
N LEU A 366 11.49 -17.86 -19.68
CA LEU A 366 10.07 -17.56 -19.49
C LEU A 366 9.19 -18.68 -20.06
N TRP A 367 9.51 -19.19 -21.26
CA TRP A 367 8.79 -20.32 -21.87
C TRP A 367 8.82 -21.58 -20.99
N ARG A 368 9.96 -21.90 -20.38
CA ARG A 368 10.08 -23.05 -19.46
C ARG A 368 9.33 -22.84 -18.14
N GLU A 369 9.41 -21.65 -17.56
CA GLU A 369 8.64 -21.30 -16.35
C GLU A 369 7.12 -21.34 -16.63
N MET A 370 6.70 -21.00 -17.85
CA MET A 370 5.32 -21.08 -18.34
C MET A 370 4.85 -22.52 -18.64
N LEU A 371 5.67 -23.38 -19.26
CA LEU A 371 5.33 -24.80 -19.44
C LEU A 371 5.23 -25.55 -18.09
N GLY A 372 5.89 -25.06 -17.05
CA GLY A 372 5.86 -25.63 -15.70
C GLY A 372 4.64 -25.24 -14.86
N SER A 373 3.79 -24.30 -15.27
CA SER A 373 2.68 -23.81 -14.42
C SER A 373 1.40 -24.66 -14.45
N ASP A 374 1.19 -25.46 -15.51
CA ASP A 374 -0.05 -26.23 -15.75
C ASP A 374 -0.38 -27.28 -14.65
N GLY A 375 0.61 -27.73 -13.86
CA GLY A 375 0.45 -28.76 -12.82
C GLY A 375 0.25 -28.21 -11.40
N GLU A 376 -0.26 -29.02 -10.46
CA GLU A 376 -0.43 -28.63 -9.05
C GLU A 376 0.92 -28.32 -8.36
N ASP A 377 2.02 -28.96 -8.78
CA ASP A 377 3.40 -28.66 -8.34
C ASP A 377 4.00 -27.38 -8.95
N GLY A 378 3.30 -26.71 -9.88
CA GLY A 378 3.83 -25.57 -10.63
C GLY A 378 4.10 -24.35 -9.74
N GLU A 379 5.33 -23.84 -9.74
CA GLU A 379 5.77 -22.73 -8.88
C GLU A 379 5.16 -21.36 -9.23
N PHE A 380 4.54 -21.23 -10.40
CA PHE A 380 4.08 -19.97 -10.96
C PHE A 380 2.66 -20.06 -11.52
N VAL A 381 1.98 -18.91 -11.59
CA VAL A 381 0.81 -18.69 -12.44
C VAL A 381 0.98 -17.37 -13.21
N PHE A 382 0.37 -17.30 -14.39
CA PHE A 382 0.61 -16.21 -15.35
C PHE A 382 -0.68 -15.45 -15.72
N GLY A 383 -0.65 -14.13 -15.54
CA GLY A 383 -1.66 -13.20 -16.05
C GLY A 383 -1.08 -12.26 -17.10
N LEU A 384 -1.93 -11.55 -17.84
CA LEU A 384 -1.56 -10.62 -18.89
C LEU A 384 -2.31 -9.28 -18.75
N SER A 385 -1.72 -8.20 -19.27
CA SER A 385 -2.46 -6.98 -19.63
C SER A 385 -1.97 -6.40 -20.94
N ALA A 386 -2.93 -6.13 -21.83
CA ALA A 386 -2.70 -5.42 -23.08
C ALA A 386 -2.78 -3.91 -22.83
N GLY A 387 -1.87 -3.12 -23.39
CA GLY A 387 -1.85 -1.69 -23.11
C GLY A 387 -1.01 -0.88 -24.07
N GLY A 388 -1.64 0.02 -24.81
CA GLY A 388 -1.01 1.01 -25.68
C GLY A 388 -1.59 2.41 -25.47
N PRO A 389 -0.94 3.45 -25.98
CA PRO A 389 -1.59 4.73 -26.27
C PRO A 389 -2.36 4.65 -27.60
N GLY A 390 -3.35 5.52 -27.79
CA GLY A 390 -3.97 5.77 -29.09
C GLY A 390 -5.33 5.12 -29.34
N GLU A 391 -5.45 3.81 -29.13
CA GLU A 391 -6.61 3.02 -29.55
C GLU A 391 -7.25 2.22 -28.39
N ASP A 392 -8.50 1.77 -28.58
CA ASP A 392 -9.23 0.95 -27.60
C ASP A 392 -8.92 -0.56 -27.74
N HIS A 393 -8.37 -0.99 -28.89
CA HIS A 393 -8.04 -2.38 -29.22
C HIS A 393 -6.81 -2.49 -30.14
N ASN A 394 -6.25 -3.68 -30.31
CA ASN A 394 -5.27 -4.01 -31.36
C ASN A 394 -5.49 -5.47 -31.81
N ASN A 395 -5.74 -5.71 -33.11
CA ASN A 395 -6.03 -7.05 -33.67
C ASN A 395 -7.05 -7.86 -32.85
N GLY A 396 -8.13 -7.18 -32.41
CA GLY A 396 -9.19 -7.72 -31.56
C GLY A 396 -8.90 -7.73 -30.06
N ILE A 397 -7.63 -7.68 -29.62
CA ILE A 397 -7.25 -7.60 -28.20
C ILE A 397 -7.61 -6.22 -27.63
N VAL A 398 -8.40 -6.17 -26.57
CA VAL A 398 -8.84 -4.91 -25.95
C VAL A 398 -7.70 -4.31 -25.12
N LEU A 399 -7.39 -3.04 -25.34
CA LEU A 399 -6.32 -2.33 -24.64
C LEU A 399 -6.79 -1.79 -23.29
N ARG A 400 -5.86 -1.67 -22.33
CA ARG A 400 -6.11 -1.30 -20.93
C ARG A 400 -6.98 -2.31 -20.17
N HIS A 401 -7.06 -3.54 -20.70
CA HIS A 401 -7.81 -4.67 -20.15
C HIS A 401 -6.86 -5.72 -19.57
N ALA A 402 -7.42 -6.68 -18.83
CA ALA A 402 -6.68 -7.78 -18.24
C ALA A 402 -7.09 -9.10 -18.90
N TYR A 403 -6.11 -9.99 -19.10
CA TYR A 403 -6.26 -11.27 -19.77
C TYR A 403 -5.58 -12.37 -18.95
N SER A 404 -5.98 -13.61 -19.19
CA SER A 404 -5.64 -14.78 -18.38
C SER A 404 -4.91 -15.80 -19.25
N ILE A 405 -3.78 -16.36 -18.80
CA ILE A 405 -3.18 -17.53 -19.46
C ILE A 405 -3.81 -18.78 -18.84
N LEU A 406 -4.44 -19.61 -19.65
CA LEU A 406 -5.13 -20.83 -19.22
C LEU A 406 -4.33 -22.11 -19.43
N LYS A 407 -3.46 -22.11 -20.45
CA LYS A 407 -2.63 -23.26 -20.84
C LYS A 407 -1.48 -22.82 -21.74
N VAL A 408 -0.36 -23.52 -21.67
CA VAL A 408 0.80 -23.33 -22.53
C VAL A 408 1.16 -24.65 -23.21
N ALA A 409 1.49 -24.63 -24.50
CA ALA A 409 1.74 -25.84 -25.29
C ALA A 409 2.93 -25.67 -26.26
N GLU A 410 3.88 -26.60 -26.20
CA GLU A 410 4.83 -26.86 -27.29
C GLU A 410 4.36 -28.10 -28.03
N VAL A 411 4.03 -27.97 -29.31
CA VAL A 411 3.43 -29.03 -30.13
C VAL A 411 4.04 -29.05 -31.53
N GLU A 412 4.39 -30.24 -32.00
CA GLU A 412 4.82 -30.45 -33.39
C GLU A 412 3.61 -30.35 -34.35
N ASP A 413 3.78 -29.68 -35.49
CA ASP A 413 2.77 -29.59 -36.54
C ASP A 413 2.73 -30.87 -37.43
N GLU A 414 2.11 -30.79 -38.62
CA GLU A 414 2.04 -31.91 -39.56
C GLU A 414 3.35 -32.11 -40.35
N ASP A 415 4.19 -31.08 -40.45
CA ASP A 415 5.51 -31.09 -41.11
C ASP A 415 6.67 -31.43 -40.13
N GLY A 416 6.39 -31.49 -38.83
CA GLY A 416 7.33 -31.80 -37.75
C GLY A 416 7.98 -30.59 -37.08
N ASN A 417 7.59 -29.36 -37.40
CA ASN A 417 8.11 -28.15 -36.76
C ASN A 417 7.49 -27.96 -35.38
N LYS A 418 8.28 -27.49 -34.40
CA LYS A 418 7.80 -27.21 -33.05
C LYS A 418 7.14 -25.83 -32.95
N VAL A 419 5.81 -25.82 -32.83
CA VAL A 419 5.00 -24.63 -32.64
C VAL A 419 4.78 -24.38 -31.15
N ARG A 420 4.93 -23.12 -30.73
CA ARG A 420 4.78 -22.67 -29.33
C ARG A 420 3.56 -21.78 -29.19
N LEU A 421 2.53 -22.30 -28.53
CA LEU A 421 1.19 -21.72 -28.49
C LEU A 421 0.75 -21.46 -27.04
N VAL A 422 0.04 -20.35 -26.83
CA VAL A 422 -0.50 -19.93 -25.53
C VAL A 422 -2.02 -19.81 -25.66
N LYS A 423 -2.76 -20.48 -24.76
CA LYS A 423 -4.22 -20.37 -24.65
C LYS A 423 -4.56 -19.24 -23.69
N ILE A 424 -5.28 -18.24 -24.16
CA ILE A 424 -5.57 -17.00 -23.44
C ILE A 424 -7.09 -16.84 -23.29
N ARG A 425 -7.55 -16.23 -22.19
CA ARG A 425 -8.96 -15.88 -21.95
C ARG A 425 -9.16 -14.40 -21.61
N ASN A 426 -10.14 -13.80 -22.26
CA ASN A 426 -10.80 -12.55 -21.89
C ASN A 426 -11.84 -12.80 -20.77
N PRO A 427 -11.80 -12.09 -19.62
CA PRO A 427 -12.78 -12.24 -18.54
C PRO A 427 -14.22 -11.80 -18.88
N TRP A 428 -14.47 -11.20 -20.06
CA TRP A 428 -15.84 -10.97 -20.55
C TRP A 428 -16.58 -12.27 -20.88
N GLY A 429 -15.85 -13.33 -21.26
CA GLY A 429 -16.44 -14.61 -21.66
C GLY A 429 -17.19 -14.57 -23.00
N GLN A 430 -16.99 -13.52 -23.81
CA GLN A 430 -17.55 -13.29 -25.15
C GLN A 430 -16.87 -12.08 -25.81
N LYS A 431 -17.09 -11.87 -27.11
CA LYS A 431 -16.79 -10.63 -27.84
C LYS A 431 -17.76 -9.49 -27.47
N SER A 432 -17.34 -8.26 -27.77
CA SER A 432 -18.19 -7.06 -27.82
C SER A 432 -19.00 -7.01 -29.11
N GLU A 433 -19.98 -6.09 -29.20
CA GLU A 433 -20.82 -5.89 -30.39
C GLU A 433 -19.98 -5.59 -31.66
N ASP A 434 -18.87 -4.85 -31.52
CA ASP A 434 -17.91 -4.56 -32.59
C ASP A 434 -16.95 -5.73 -32.93
N GLY A 435 -17.12 -6.92 -32.30
CA GLY A 435 -16.30 -8.11 -32.55
C GLY A 435 -14.91 -8.13 -31.87
N HIS A 436 -14.64 -7.19 -30.96
CA HIS A 436 -13.40 -7.15 -30.17
C HIS A 436 -13.53 -8.01 -28.90
N GLY A 437 -12.39 -8.36 -28.29
CA GLY A 437 -12.31 -9.16 -27.07
C GLY A 437 -11.38 -10.35 -27.22
N GLU A 438 -11.32 -10.92 -28.42
CA GLU A 438 -10.49 -12.07 -28.78
C GLU A 438 -9.48 -11.71 -29.88
N TRP A 439 -8.49 -12.58 -30.09
CA TRP A 439 -7.46 -12.41 -31.11
C TRP A 439 -8.01 -12.58 -32.52
N HIS A 440 -7.60 -11.73 -33.46
CA HIS A 440 -7.95 -11.84 -34.89
C HIS A 440 -6.81 -12.37 -35.79
N GLY A 441 -5.63 -12.64 -35.21
CA GLY A 441 -4.42 -13.05 -35.96
C GLY A 441 -4.23 -14.56 -36.09
N PRO A 442 -2.98 -15.03 -36.32
CA PRO A 442 -2.62 -16.46 -36.36
C PRO A 442 -3.09 -17.24 -35.12
N TRP A 443 -3.73 -18.39 -35.32
CA TRP A 443 -4.30 -19.26 -34.27
C TRP A 443 -5.55 -18.73 -33.54
N SER A 444 -6.13 -17.61 -33.99
CA SER A 444 -7.52 -17.26 -33.69
C SER A 444 -8.52 -18.31 -34.21
N ASP A 445 -9.75 -18.30 -33.72
CA ASP A 445 -10.79 -19.27 -34.11
C ASP A 445 -11.12 -19.24 -35.62
N GLY A 446 -10.97 -18.09 -36.28
CA GLY A 446 -11.10 -17.95 -37.74
C GLY A 446 -9.84 -18.31 -38.53
N SER A 447 -8.78 -18.80 -37.89
CA SER A 447 -7.44 -18.91 -38.49
C SER A 447 -7.28 -20.15 -39.37
N LYS A 448 -6.80 -19.95 -40.61
CA LYS A 448 -6.43 -21.03 -41.55
C LYS A 448 -5.31 -21.96 -41.06
N GLN A 449 -4.65 -21.61 -39.96
CA GLN A 449 -3.62 -22.42 -39.30
C GLN A 449 -4.21 -23.66 -38.60
N TRP A 450 -5.53 -23.72 -38.36
CA TRP A 450 -6.19 -24.85 -37.71
C TRP A 450 -6.38 -26.05 -38.64
N THR A 451 -5.37 -26.93 -38.69
CA THR A 451 -5.51 -28.23 -39.34
C THR A 451 -6.29 -29.23 -38.47
N PRO A 452 -6.90 -30.28 -39.06
CA PRO A 452 -7.55 -31.35 -38.29
C PRO A 452 -6.64 -32.08 -37.30
N HIS A 453 -5.33 -32.14 -37.53
CA HIS A 453 -4.36 -32.64 -36.54
C HIS A 453 -4.26 -31.70 -35.34
N MET A 454 -4.04 -30.40 -35.59
CA MET A 454 -3.84 -29.41 -34.54
C MET A 454 -5.08 -29.23 -33.65
N ILE A 455 -6.28 -29.22 -34.24
CA ILE A 455 -7.56 -29.17 -33.50
C ILE A 455 -7.66 -30.34 -32.52
N ARG A 456 -7.37 -31.57 -32.96
CA ARG A 456 -7.39 -32.78 -32.10
C ARG A 456 -6.28 -32.76 -31.04
N LYS A 457 -5.08 -32.29 -31.40
CA LYS A 457 -3.88 -32.27 -30.55
C LYS A 457 -3.98 -31.26 -29.41
N LEU A 458 -4.58 -30.10 -29.66
CA LEU A 458 -4.80 -29.04 -28.66
C LEU A 458 -6.18 -29.06 -28.00
N GLN A 459 -7.09 -29.91 -28.48
CA GLN A 459 -8.49 -29.99 -28.03
C GLN A 459 -9.19 -28.62 -28.07
N HIS A 460 -8.94 -27.86 -29.15
CA HIS A 460 -9.58 -26.57 -29.37
C HIS A 460 -11.04 -26.77 -29.79
N GLN A 461 -11.91 -25.95 -29.21
CA GLN A 461 -13.31 -25.79 -29.57
C GLN A 461 -13.45 -24.35 -30.09
N PHE A 462 -14.17 -24.17 -31.19
CA PHE A 462 -14.40 -22.86 -31.80
C PHE A 462 -15.63 -22.19 -31.18
N GLY A 463 -15.58 -20.89 -30.89
CA GLY A 463 -16.73 -20.23 -30.26
C GLY A 463 -16.72 -18.70 -30.15
N ASP A 464 -17.52 -18.25 -29.19
CA ASP A 464 -17.53 -16.87 -28.68
C ASP A 464 -17.59 -16.92 -27.14
N ASP A 465 -16.57 -17.55 -26.56
CA ASP A 465 -16.42 -17.79 -25.12
C ASP A 465 -15.31 -16.94 -24.49
N GLY A 466 -14.71 -16.03 -25.25
CA GLY A 466 -13.57 -15.20 -24.84
C GLY A 466 -12.23 -15.93 -24.84
N ILE A 467 -12.14 -17.17 -25.31
CA ILE A 467 -10.93 -18.01 -25.31
C ILE A 467 -10.34 -18.10 -26.71
N PHE A 468 -9.02 -17.93 -26.84
CA PHE A 468 -8.30 -18.05 -28.12
C PHE A 468 -6.89 -18.60 -27.92
N TRP A 469 -6.25 -19.02 -29.01
CA TRP A 469 -4.81 -19.31 -29.04
C TRP A 469 -4.06 -18.23 -29.81
N MET A 470 -2.77 -18.08 -29.51
CA MET A 470 -1.81 -17.31 -30.31
C MET A 470 -0.39 -17.86 -30.13
N SER A 471 0.56 -17.45 -30.96
CA SER A 471 1.96 -17.86 -30.77
C SER A 471 2.60 -17.16 -29.58
N PHE A 472 3.66 -17.77 -29.04
CA PHE A 472 4.46 -17.16 -27.97
C PHE A 472 5.13 -15.84 -28.39
N SER A 473 5.40 -15.59 -29.68
CA SER A 473 5.87 -14.26 -30.11
C SER A 473 4.73 -13.24 -30.14
N ASP A 474 3.60 -13.59 -30.78
CA ASP A 474 2.41 -12.72 -30.82
C ASP A 474 2.02 -12.26 -29.41
N MET A 475 2.11 -13.16 -28.42
CA MET A 475 1.85 -12.84 -27.02
C MET A 475 2.80 -11.76 -26.48
N LEU A 476 4.12 -11.89 -26.69
CA LEU A 476 5.12 -10.91 -26.22
C LEU A 476 5.05 -9.57 -26.97
N ASP A 477 4.58 -9.59 -28.21
CA ASP A 477 4.51 -8.41 -29.09
C ASP A 477 3.19 -7.64 -28.90
N ASN A 478 2.08 -8.30 -28.53
CA ASN A 478 0.77 -7.67 -28.28
C ASN A 478 0.47 -7.41 -26.80
N PHE A 479 0.95 -8.24 -25.86
CA PHE A 479 0.77 -8.02 -24.42
C PHE A 479 1.95 -7.31 -23.79
N LYS A 480 1.71 -6.06 -23.37
CA LYS A 480 2.75 -5.19 -22.79
C LYS A 480 3.26 -5.69 -21.44
N TRP A 481 2.38 -6.24 -20.61
CA TRP A 481 2.72 -6.72 -19.27
C TRP A 481 2.34 -8.20 -19.11
N VAL A 482 3.30 -8.99 -18.66
CA VAL A 482 3.12 -10.37 -18.19
C VAL A 482 3.29 -10.36 -16.67
N TYR A 483 2.27 -10.83 -15.96
CA TYR A 483 2.25 -10.96 -14.50
C TYR A 483 2.67 -12.38 -14.12
N ARG A 484 3.95 -12.56 -13.78
CA ARG A 484 4.52 -13.83 -13.34
C ARG A 484 4.46 -13.89 -11.82
N THR A 485 3.46 -14.58 -11.27
CA THR A 485 3.27 -14.67 -9.81
C THR A 485 3.87 -15.97 -9.29
N ARG A 486 4.85 -15.86 -8.38
CA ARG A 486 5.40 -17.02 -7.65
C ARG A 486 4.46 -17.41 -6.52
N LEU A 487 4.17 -18.71 -6.42
CA LEU A 487 3.40 -19.31 -5.34
C LEU A 487 4.34 -19.75 -4.19
N PHE A 488 3.77 -19.84 -2.98
CA PHE A 488 4.47 -20.31 -1.78
C PHE A 488 3.69 -21.44 -1.10
N ASP A 489 4.43 -22.35 -0.48
CA ASP A 489 3.92 -23.55 0.19
C ASP A 489 4.68 -23.80 1.50
N GLU A 490 4.45 -24.96 2.11
CA GLU A 490 5.05 -25.39 3.38
C GLU A 490 6.59 -25.46 3.37
N ARG A 491 7.25 -25.47 2.20
CA ARG A 491 8.73 -25.45 2.07
C ARG A 491 9.33 -24.08 2.36
N TRP A 492 8.52 -23.02 2.38
CA TRP A 492 8.98 -21.65 2.55
C TRP A 492 8.75 -21.13 3.98
N THR A 493 9.77 -20.49 4.55
CA THR A 493 9.58 -19.61 5.72
C THR A 493 9.48 -18.16 5.29
N VAL A 494 8.66 -17.38 6.00
CA VAL A 494 8.46 -15.95 5.77
C VAL A 494 8.76 -15.16 7.04
N ALA A 495 9.46 -14.04 6.89
CA ALA A 495 9.68 -13.03 7.92
C ALA A 495 9.17 -11.68 7.42
N GLN A 496 8.43 -10.96 8.26
CA GLN A 496 7.78 -9.68 7.92
C GLN A 496 8.12 -8.59 8.94
N GLN A 497 8.38 -7.38 8.47
CA GLN A 497 8.57 -6.20 9.33
C GLN A 497 7.99 -4.95 8.66
N TRP A 498 7.14 -4.22 9.39
CA TRP A 498 6.51 -2.97 8.94
C TRP A 498 7.10 -1.73 9.63
N THR A 499 7.05 -0.57 8.96
CA THR A 499 7.43 0.73 9.54
C THR A 499 6.88 1.94 8.78
N SER A 500 6.59 3.02 9.51
CA SER A 500 6.27 4.34 8.94
C SER A 500 7.55 5.12 8.60
N VAL A 501 7.55 5.78 7.44
CA VAL A 501 8.66 6.57 6.90
C VAL A 501 8.20 7.93 6.37
N ASN A 502 8.83 9.00 6.86
CA ASN A 502 8.62 10.36 6.36
C ASN A 502 9.46 10.58 5.09
N ILE A 503 8.78 10.88 3.98
CA ILE A 503 9.36 11.03 2.64
C ILE A 503 9.64 12.50 2.37
N SER A 504 10.91 12.80 2.10
CA SER A 504 11.37 14.12 1.67
C SER A 504 10.97 14.41 0.23
N TRP A 505 10.84 15.70 -0.11
CA TRP A 505 10.69 16.13 -1.50
C TRP A 505 11.96 15.90 -2.34
N LEU A 506 13.13 15.82 -1.68
CA LEU A 506 14.40 15.41 -2.29
C LEU A 506 14.45 13.90 -2.39
N THR A 507 14.59 13.38 -3.61
CA THR A 507 14.59 11.94 -3.88
C THR A 507 15.93 11.31 -3.51
N GLY A 508 15.91 10.30 -2.65
CA GLY A 508 17.10 9.64 -2.13
C GLY A 508 16.77 8.36 -1.39
N TYR A 509 17.81 7.64 -0.96
CA TYR A 509 17.64 6.49 -0.09
C TYR A 509 17.21 6.92 1.32
N LEU A 510 16.42 6.08 1.99
CA LEU A 510 15.94 6.34 3.34
C LEU A 510 17.03 6.03 4.37
N LYS A 511 17.08 6.84 5.44
CA LYS A 511 17.97 6.56 6.59
C LYS A 511 17.61 5.26 7.29
N LYS A 512 16.34 4.89 7.35
CA LYS A 512 15.92 3.55 7.81
C LYS A 512 16.26 2.53 6.71
N LYS A 513 17.06 1.53 7.07
CA LYS A 513 17.30 0.30 6.30
C LYS A 513 16.72 -0.90 7.03
N PHE A 514 16.40 -1.94 6.27
CA PHE A 514 16.13 -3.27 6.83
C PHE A 514 17.40 -4.10 6.74
N ILE A 515 17.65 -4.93 7.74
CA ILE A 515 18.73 -5.91 7.76
C ILE A 515 18.10 -7.30 7.74
N ILE A 516 18.57 -8.13 6.82
CA ILE A 516 18.19 -9.54 6.68
C ILE A 516 19.35 -10.40 7.18
N GLU A 517 19.06 -11.38 8.02
CA GLU A 517 20.02 -12.41 8.46
C GLU A 517 19.63 -13.73 7.79
N VAL A 518 20.49 -14.21 6.89
CA VAL A 518 20.38 -15.47 6.15
C VAL A 518 21.32 -16.50 6.81
N LYS A 519 20.84 -17.72 7.03
CA LYS A 519 21.58 -18.77 7.78
C LYS A 519 22.18 -19.87 6.90
N GLU A 520 21.51 -20.17 5.81
CA GLU A 520 21.73 -21.32 4.94
C GLU A 520 21.66 -20.77 3.51
N GLU A 521 22.42 -21.36 2.59
CA GLU A 521 22.43 -20.92 1.19
C GLU A 521 21.10 -21.27 0.51
N GLY A 522 20.55 -20.37 -0.31
CA GLY A 522 19.38 -20.72 -1.12
C GLY A 522 18.64 -19.55 -1.77
N MET A 523 17.51 -19.89 -2.40
CA MET A 523 16.61 -18.94 -3.07
C MET A 523 15.85 -18.08 -2.04
N VAL A 524 16.08 -16.77 -2.09
CA VAL A 524 15.42 -15.77 -1.25
C VAL A 524 14.57 -14.82 -2.11
N VAL A 525 13.32 -14.58 -1.71
CA VAL A 525 12.41 -13.62 -2.35
C VAL A 525 12.21 -12.43 -1.41
N ILE A 526 12.67 -11.26 -1.81
CA ILE A 526 12.61 -10.03 -1.02
C ILE A 526 11.55 -9.11 -1.63
N VAL A 527 10.55 -8.72 -0.83
CA VAL A 527 9.40 -7.93 -1.28
C VAL A 527 9.25 -6.68 -0.41
N LEU A 528 9.36 -5.50 -1.03
CA LEU A 528 9.02 -4.24 -0.39
C LEU A 528 7.62 -3.81 -0.85
N SER A 529 6.67 -3.77 0.09
CA SER A 529 5.29 -3.36 -0.14
C SER A 529 4.94 -2.08 0.60
N GLN A 530 3.89 -1.40 0.15
CA GLN A 530 3.11 -0.47 0.96
C GLN A 530 1.73 -1.07 1.26
N LEU A 531 0.94 -0.41 2.12
CA LEU A 531 -0.46 -0.81 2.37
C LEU A 531 -1.28 -0.75 1.07
N ASP A 532 -2.22 -1.69 0.91
CA ASP A 532 -3.22 -1.57 -0.16
C ASP A 532 -4.21 -0.44 0.15
N GLU A 533 -4.33 0.50 -0.78
CA GLU A 533 -5.17 1.67 -0.65
C GLU A 533 -6.65 1.39 -0.95
N ARG A 534 -7.02 0.20 -1.48
CA ARG A 534 -8.41 -0.13 -1.88
C ARG A 534 -9.38 -0.10 -0.72
N TYR A 535 -9.09 -0.83 0.36
CA TYR A 535 -9.95 -0.89 1.54
C TYR A 535 -9.98 0.44 2.34
N PHE A 536 -9.27 1.47 1.87
CA PHE A 536 -9.49 2.86 2.28
C PHE A 536 -9.47 3.86 1.12
N LYS A 537 -10.02 3.50 -0.05
CA LYS A 537 -9.97 4.28 -1.33
C LYS A 537 -10.27 5.77 -1.17
N ALA A 538 -11.22 6.12 -0.28
CA ALA A 538 -11.61 7.50 0.03
C ALA A 538 -10.65 8.25 0.99
N LEU A 539 -9.86 7.55 1.80
CA LEU A 539 -8.94 8.11 2.81
C LEU A 539 -7.46 8.06 2.41
N LYS A 540 -7.12 7.55 1.21
CA LYS A 540 -5.78 7.61 0.61
C LYS A 540 -5.13 9.01 0.68
N GLY A 541 -5.91 10.07 0.45
CA GLY A 541 -5.46 11.46 0.50
C GLY A 541 -4.73 11.93 -0.76
N GLN A 542 -3.72 12.80 -0.59
CA GLN A 542 -3.13 13.60 -1.68
C GLN A 542 -1.83 13.05 -2.30
N TYR A 543 -1.32 11.91 -1.83
CA TYR A 543 0.01 11.42 -2.19
C TYR A 543 -0.06 10.09 -2.91
N GLU A 544 0.86 9.87 -3.85
CA GLU A 544 1.13 8.56 -4.43
C GLU A 544 2.63 8.27 -4.31
N PHE A 545 2.97 7.04 -3.94
CA PHE A 545 4.36 6.62 -3.69
C PHE A 545 4.80 5.59 -4.72
N VAL A 546 6.04 5.71 -5.19
CA VAL A 546 6.70 4.70 -6.04
C VAL A 546 7.91 4.15 -5.28
N LEU A 547 7.88 2.84 -5.07
CA LEU A 547 8.86 2.09 -4.28
C LEU A 547 10.08 1.71 -5.13
N HIS A 548 11.26 1.74 -4.52
CA HIS A 548 12.53 1.22 -5.03
C HIS A 548 13.33 0.68 -3.84
N PHE A 549 14.25 -0.26 -4.05
CA PHE A 549 15.25 -0.61 -3.02
C PHE A 549 16.58 -1.05 -3.61
N LEU A 550 17.63 -0.92 -2.79
CA LEU A 550 18.96 -1.48 -3.04
C LEU A 550 19.18 -2.66 -2.11
N LEU A 551 19.72 -3.77 -2.62
CA LEU A 551 20.22 -4.89 -1.83
C LEU A 551 21.76 -4.90 -1.91
N LYS A 552 22.42 -5.06 -0.76
CA LYS A 552 23.87 -5.31 -0.64
C LYS A 552 24.17 -6.22 0.55
N THR A 553 25.39 -6.75 0.67
CA THR A 553 25.85 -7.34 1.94
C THR A 553 26.04 -6.25 3.02
N ALA A 554 26.23 -6.64 4.28
CA ALA A 554 26.63 -5.71 5.32
C ALA A 554 28.05 -5.16 5.08
N ASP A 555 28.97 -6.03 4.66
CA ASP A 555 30.41 -5.77 4.64
C ASP A 555 30.95 -5.18 3.32
N ASP A 556 30.29 -5.43 2.19
CA ASP A 556 30.62 -4.79 0.90
C ASP A 556 29.80 -3.50 0.69
N LYS A 557 30.41 -2.55 -0.03
CA LYS A 557 29.74 -1.37 -0.58
C LYS A 557 29.05 -1.68 -1.93
N THR A 558 29.47 -2.72 -2.63
CA THR A 558 28.89 -3.11 -3.94
C THR A 558 27.45 -3.62 -3.78
N PRO A 559 26.47 -3.08 -4.53
CA PRO A 559 25.10 -3.59 -4.49
C PRO A 559 24.92 -4.85 -5.33
N ILE A 560 24.27 -5.85 -4.75
CA ILE A 560 23.86 -7.10 -5.41
C ILE A 560 22.78 -6.79 -6.45
N CYS A 561 21.76 -6.00 -6.09
CA CYS A 561 20.74 -5.57 -7.03
C CYS A 561 20.12 -4.20 -6.66
N SER A 562 19.59 -3.51 -7.67
CA SER A 562 18.84 -2.26 -7.56
C SER A 562 17.42 -2.49 -8.11
N VAL A 563 16.46 -2.78 -7.24
CA VAL A 563 15.08 -3.07 -7.61
C VAL A 563 14.31 -1.78 -7.90
N ARG A 564 13.66 -1.75 -9.05
CA ARG A 564 12.84 -0.65 -9.58
C ARG A 564 11.59 -1.25 -10.24
N PRO A 565 10.42 -0.61 -10.18
CA PRO A 565 9.20 -1.14 -10.78
C PRO A 565 9.26 -1.09 -12.31
N ALA A 566 8.62 -2.06 -12.98
CA ALA A 566 8.57 -2.12 -14.44
C ALA A 566 7.82 -0.91 -15.06
N HIS A 567 6.89 -0.30 -14.32
CA HIS A 567 6.19 0.93 -14.67
C HIS A 567 5.77 1.72 -13.42
N LYS A 568 5.50 3.02 -13.56
CA LYS A 568 5.08 3.91 -12.45
C LYS A 568 3.62 3.70 -11.98
N TRP A 569 2.86 2.76 -12.55
CA TRP A 569 1.39 2.67 -12.36
C TRP A 569 0.92 1.49 -11.50
N ASP A 570 1.65 0.37 -11.49
CA ASP A 570 1.60 -0.54 -10.35
C ASP A 570 2.62 -0.05 -9.32
N ARG A 571 2.22 -0.08 -8.05
CA ARG A 571 2.88 0.60 -6.94
C ARG A 571 2.74 -0.15 -5.62
N ARG A 572 1.96 -1.23 -5.55
CA ARG A 572 1.64 -1.93 -4.29
C ARG A 572 2.88 -2.57 -3.68
N SER A 573 3.62 -3.30 -4.52
CA SER A 573 4.80 -4.06 -4.17
C SER A 573 5.88 -3.91 -5.25
N ILE A 574 7.12 -4.15 -4.85
CA ILE A 574 8.24 -4.49 -5.74
C ILE A 574 9.03 -5.62 -5.11
N ASN A 575 9.64 -6.49 -5.92
CA ASN A 575 10.38 -7.64 -5.41
C ASN A 575 11.68 -7.92 -6.17
N CYS A 576 12.52 -8.80 -5.62
CA CYS A 576 13.47 -9.58 -6.38
C CYS A 576 13.59 -11.02 -5.84
N GLU A 577 13.83 -11.96 -6.75
CA GLU A 577 14.31 -13.32 -6.47
C GLU A 577 15.83 -13.35 -6.62
N VAL A 578 16.56 -13.75 -5.57
CA VAL A 578 18.03 -13.82 -5.54
C VAL A 578 18.49 -15.06 -4.77
N GLU A 579 19.52 -15.74 -5.24
CA GLU A 579 20.23 -16.76 -4.46
C GLU A 579 21.21 -16.03 -3.53
N LEU A 580 21.21 -16.36 -2.23
CA LEU A 580 22.04 -15.73 -1.21
C LEU A 580 22.76 -16.78 -0.36
N GLU A 581 24.02 -16.50 -0.05
CA GLU A 581 24.85 -17.26 0.89
C GLU A 581 24.48 -16.96 2.36
N PRO A 582 24.93 -17.77 3.33
CA PRO A 582 24.84 -17.45 4.76
C PRO A 582 25.52 -16.11 5.09
N GLY A 583 24.75 -15.14 5.58
CA GLY A 583 25.28 -13.78 5.74
C GLY A 583 24.28 -12.74 6.25
N THR A 584 24.76 -11.51 6.39
CA THR A 584 23.94 -10.35 6.75
C THR A 584 23.83 -9.42 5.54
N TYR A 585 22.61 -9.06 5.17
CA TYR A 585 22.29 -8.24 4.00
C TYR A 585 21.51 -6.99 4.39
N GLU A 586 21.73 -5.90 3.67
CA GLU A 586 21.03 -4.62 3.88
C GLU A 586 20.10 -4.31 2.71
N VAL A 587 18.81 -4.18 3.00
CA VAL A 587 17.80 -3.66 2.08
C VAL A 587 17.55 -2.19 2.42
N ILE A 588 17.92 -1.32 1.48
CA ILE A 588 17.85 0.14 1.63
C ILE A 588 16.72 0.68 0.73
N PRO A 589 15.56 1.07 1.26
CA PRO A 589 14.48 1.64 0.45
C PRO A 589 14.84 3.02 -0.13
N LYS A 590 14.29 3.32 -1.29
CA LYS A 590 14.22 4.65 -1.90
C LYS A 590 12.79 4.87 -2.39
N ILE A 591 12.11 5.87 -1.83
CA ILE A 591 10.70 6.13 -2.13
C ILE A 591 10.57 7.53 -2.71
N THR A 592 9.91 7.63 -3.86
CA THR A 592 9.57 8.91 -4.48
C THR A 592 8.08 9.15 -4.29
N ALA A 593 7.70 10.33 -3.80
CA ALA A 593 6.32 10.71 -3.54
C ALA A 593 5.87 11.85 -4.48
N GLU A 594 4.71 11.71 -5.08
CA GLU A 594 4.06 12.73 -5.92
C GLU A 594 2.85 13.30 -5.17
N ARG A 595 2.60 14.62 -5.27
CA ARG A 595 1.47 15.28 -4.58
C ARG A 595 0.43 15.81 -5.56
N TYR A 596 -0.76 15.26 -5.47
CA TYR A 596 -1.92 15.57 -6.29
C TYR A 596 -2.82 16.58 -5.56
N TYR A 597 -2.55 17.87 -5.76
CA TYR A 597 -3.17 18.98 -5.01
C TYR A 597 -4.69 19.09 -5.14
N TRP A 598 -5.28 18.52 -6.19
CA TRP A 598 -6.72 18.50 -6.43
C TRP A 598 -7.46 17.37 -5.70
N LEU A 599 -6.74 16.32 -5.26
CA LEU A 599 -7.33 15.32 -4.37
C LEU A 599 -7.62 15.96 -3.00
N PRO A 600 -8.69 15.55 -2.31
CA PRO A 600 -8.96 16.01 -0.95
C PRO A 600 -7.91 15.48 0.04
N THR A 601 -7.67 16.20 1.14
CA THR A 601 -6.86 15.66 2.25
C THR A 601 -7.70 14.71 3.09
N VAL A 602 -7.04 13.77 3.79
CA VAL A 602 -7.71 12.83 4.71
C VAL A 602 -8.58 13.57 5.73
N GLN A 603 -8.10 14.69 6.29
CA GLN A 603 -8.87 15.50 7.25
C GLN A 603 -10.09 16.20 6.63
N LYS A 604 -10.10 16.46 5.31
CA LYS A 604 -11.29 16.95 4.60
C LYS A 604 -12.30 15.80 4.41
N MET A 605 -11.82 14.63 4.00
CA MET A 605 -12.66 13.45 3.77
C MET A 605 -13.31 12.93 5.05
N VAL A 606 -12.60 12.91 6.18
CA VAL A 606 -13.16 12.53 7.49
C VAL A 606 -14.28 13.48 7.92
N LYS A 607 -14.13 14.80 7.75
CA LYS A 607 -15.19 15.76 8.06
C LYS A 607 -16.41 15.55 7.17
N MET A 608 -16.22 15.56 5.86
CA MET A 608 -17.32 15.35 4.90
C MET A 608 -18.02 14.00 5.10
N GLY A 609 -17.26 12.95 5.42
CA GLY A 609 -17.80 11.64 5.77
C GLY A 609 -18.60 11.65 7.08
N ALA A 610 -18.15 12.37 8.11
CA ALA A 610 -18.88 12.46 9.37
C ALA A 610 -20.23 13.20 9.21
N ASP A 611 -20.25 14.25 8.38
CA ASP A 611 -21.44 15.06 8.13
C ASP A 611 -22.43 14.39 7.15
N SER A 612 -21.94 13.59 6.19
CA SER A 612 -22.78 13.04 5.10
C SER A 612 -23.01 11.53 5.13
N ASN A 613 -22.08 10.73 5.68
CA ASN A 613 -22.20 9.28 5.79
C ASN A 613 -21.35 8.72 6.96
N PRO A 614 -21.76 8.97 8.22
CA PRO A 614 -21.00 8.55 9.40
C PRO A 614 -20.94 7.02 9.56
N GLN A 615 -21.87 6.26 8.95
CA GLN A 615 -21.83 4.80 9.00
C GLN A 615 -20.69 4.25 8.15
N LYS A 616 -20.61 4.64 6.87
CA LYS A 616 -19.51 4.27 5.97
C LYS A 616 -18.16 4.80 6.44
N LEU A 617 -18.13 5.96 7.09
CA LEU A 617 -16.91 6.48 7.72
C LEU A 617 -16.39 5.56 8.83
N ARG A 618 -17.25 4.94 9.65
CA ARG A 618 -16.82 3.98 10.67
C ARG A 618 -16.20 2.73 10.05
N GLN A 619 -16.83 2.17 9.00
CA GLN A 619 -16.31 1.00 8.28
C GLN A 619 -14.91 1.29 7.69
N ILE A 620 -14.81 2.29 6.81
CA ILE A 620 -13.56 2.63 6.11
C ILE A 620 -12.49 3.21 7.06
N GLY A 621 -12.89 4.00 8.06
CA GLY A 621 -11.97 4.57 9.04
C GLY A 621 -11.31 3.52 9.93
N LEU A 622 -12.06 2.49 10.35
CA LEU A 622 -11.49 1.36 11.10
C LEU A 622 -10.52 0.54 10.23
N GLN A 623 -10.86 0.29 8.95
CA GLN A 623 -9.96 -0.38 8.01
C GLN A 623 -8.68 0.42 7.75
N TYR A 624 -8.77 1.75 7.64
CA TYR A 624 -7.60 2.65 7.57
C TYR A 624 -6.73 2.53 8.83
N ASP A 625 -7.34 2.57 10.01
CA ASP A 625 -6.64 2.60 11.30
C ASP A 625 -5.91 1.30 11.62
N LEU A 626 -6.55 0.15 11.40
CA LEU A 626 -5.93 -1.18 11.56
C LEU A 626 -4.72 -1.37 10.64
N ALA A 627 -4.82 -0.91 9.39
CA ALA A 627 -3.72 -0.99 8.44
C ALA A 627 -2.58 0.00 8.77
N HIS A 628 -2.91 1.22 9.19
CA HIS A 628 -1.91 2.22 9.58
C HIS A 628 -1.17 1.88 10.87
N ALA A 629 -1.80 1.13 11.79
CA ALA A 629 -1.18 0.60 12.99
C ALA A 629 0.02 -0.33 12.70
N LYS A 630 -0.07 -1.16 11.63
CA LYS A 630 1.04 -2.03 11.18
C LYS A 630 2.36 -1.25 11.02
N GLY A 631 2.29 0.01 10.60
CA GLY A 631 3.46 0.88 10.42
C GLY A 631 4.19 1.29 11.70
N GLY A 632 3.80 0.78 12.88
CA GLY A 632 4.30 1.22 14.17
C GLY A 632 3.67 2.56 14.56
N ILE A 633 2.87 2.55 15.62
CA ILE A 633 2.12 3.73 16.09
C ILE A 633 3.10 4.80 16.57
N VAL A 634 3.15 5.92 15.85
CA VAL A 634 3.56 7.21 16.41
C VAL A 634 2.28 7.88 16.91
N ASP A 635 1.95 7.64 18.18
CA ASP A 635 0.90 8.42 18.84
C ASP A 635 1.45 9.83 19.08
N GLU A 636 1.18 10.72 18.11
CA GLU A 636 1.56 12.13 18.24
C GLU A 636 0.83 12.82 19.40
N ASP A 637 -0.33 12.34 19.85
CA ASP A 637 -1.07 12.93 20.96
C ASP A 637 -0.57 12.46 22.33
N GLU A 638 -0.13 11.20 22.47
CA GLU A 638 0.60 10.75 23.65
C GLU A 638 2.02 11.33 23.70
N ALA A 639 2.71 11.45 22.57
CA ALA A 639 3.96 12.21 22.47
C ALA A 639 3.75 13.70 22.80
N LEU A 640 2.65 14.31 22.37
CA LEU A 640 2.28 15.70 22.69
C LEU A 640 1.82 15.85 24.15
N ARG A 641 1.15 14.86 24.74
CA ARG A 641 0.85 14.78 26.19
C ARG A 641 2.15 14.70 26.99
N LYS A 642 3.03 13.73 26.70
CA LYS A 642 4.37 13.59 27.28
C LYS A 642 5.19 14.88 27.14
N LYS A 643 5.14 15.55 25.99
CA LYS A 643 5.78 16.86 25.78
C LYS A 643 5.16 17.99 26.60
N LYS A 644 3.83 18.13 26.59
CA LYS A 644 3.09 19.12 27.42
C LYS A 644 3.37 18.91 28.91
N GLU A 645 3.46 17.65 29.36
CA GLU A 645 3.89 17.30 30.72
C GLU A 645 5.35 17.66 30.99
N LEU A 646 6.27 17.34 30.08
CA LEU A 646 7.69 17.61 30.26
C LEU A 646 7.96 19.13 30.26
N GLU A 647 7.19 19.91 29.50
CA GLU A 647 7.13 21.37 29.58
C GLU A 647 6.52 21.87 30.90
N LYS A 648 5.42 21.28 31.39
CA LYS A 648 4.88 21.58 32.75
C LYS A 648 5.92 21.29 33.84
N LYS A 649 6.56 20.12 33.80
CA LYS A 649 7.62 19.67 34.72
C LYS A 649 8.85 20.59 34.65
N LYS A 650 9.26 21.06 33.46
CA LYS A 650 10.31 22.09 33.29
C LYS A 650 9.89 23.44 33.88
N LYS A 651 8.67 23.93 33.61
CA LYS A 651 8.14 25.18 34.20
C LYS A 651 8.04 25.13 35.72
N LEU A 652 7.64 24.00 36.31
CA LEU A 652 7.67 23.79 37.77
C LEU A 652 9.09 23.81 38.32
N LYS A 653 10.04 23.09 37.71
CA LYS A 653 11.46 23.11 38.13
C LYS A 653 12.03 24.53 38.08
N GLY A 654 11.77 25.28 37.02
CA GLY A 654 12.15 26.69 36.89
C GLY A 654 11.64 27.56 38.05
N LYS A 655 10.31 27.58 38.28
CA LYS A 655 9.72 28.33 39.41
C LYS A 655 10.26 27.91 40.79
N LYS A 656 10.55 26.62 41.00
CA LYS A 656 11.12 26.11 42.26
C LYS A 656 12.57 26.56 42.45
N GLN A 657 13.35 26.61 41.37
CA GLN A 657 14.74 27.09 41.36
C GLN A 657 14.83 28.62 41.52
N GLU A 658 13.92 29.35 40.90
CA GLU A 658 13.74 30.80 41.05
C GLU A 658 13.34 31.19 42.47
N LYS A 659 12.35 30.51 43.08
CA LYS A 659 12.00 30.70 44.49
C LYS A 659 13.18 30.40 45.43
N LYS A 660 13.96 29.34 45.16
CA LYS A 660 15.16 29.02 45.96
C LYS A 660 16.26 30.08 45.79
N LYS A 661 16.46 30.64 44.58
CA LYS A 661 17.35 31.79 44.37
C LYS A 661 16.89 33.02 45.14
N LYS A 662 15.59 33.36 45.12
CA LYS A 662 15.07 34.50 45.89
C LYS A 662 15.34 34.30 47.39
N GLN A 663 14.96 33.15 47.96
CA GLN A 663 15.20 32.86 49.37
C GLN A 663 16.69 32.89 49.75
N MET A 664 17.59 32.46 48.86
CA MET A 664 19.03 32.55 49.09
C MET A 664 19.56 34.00 49.07
N ALA A 665 19.05 34.85 48.17
CA ALA A 665 19.40 36.27 48.14
C ALA A 665 18.80 37.04 49.34
N GLU A 666 17.59 36.69 49.75
CA GLU A 666 16.87 37.27 50.89
C GLU A 666 17.59 36.91 52.22
N ALA A 667 18.09 35.67 52.35
CA ALA A 667 18.96 35.25 53.45
C ALA A 667 20.34 35.90 53.41
N MET A 668 20.95 36.06 52.23
CA MET A 668 22.25 36.73 52.05
C MET A 668 22.18 38.21 52.44
N ALA A 669 21.14 38.93 52.00
CA ALA A 669 20.90 40.32 52.41
C ALA A 669 20.61 40.45 53.92
N SER A 670 19.93 39.47 54.53
CA SER A 670 19.73 39.44 55.99
C SER A 670 21.06 39.22 56.75
N MET A 671 21.94 38.37 56.22
CA MET A 671 23.28 38.12 56.80
C MET A 671 24.19 39.34 56.65
N GLU A 672 24.14 40.02 55.50
CA GLU A 672 24.85 41.28 55.24
C GLU A 672 24.36 42.40 56.17
N ALA A 673 23.04 42.56 56.34
CA ALA A 673 22.46 43.51 57.29
C ALA A 673 22.89 43.22 58.74
N ALA A 674 22.97 41.95 59.15
CA ALA A 674 23.47 41.57 60.47
C ALA A 674 24.97 41.88 60.66
N MET A 675 25.80 41.69 59.63
CA MET A 675 27.21 42.13 59.65
C MET A 675 27.33 43.65 59.75
N VAL A 676 26.46 44.40 59.06
CA VAL A 676 26.43 45.87 59.15
C VAL A 676 25.98 46.34 60.54
N GLN A 677 25.01 45.68 61.18
CA GLN A 677 24.66 45.97 62.58
C GLN A 677 25.84 45.71 63.52
N MET A 678 26.44 44.51 63.48
CA MET A 678 27.63 44.18 64.28
C MET A 678 28.78 45.18 64.09
N ARG A 679 29.02 45.64 62.85
CA ARG A 679 30.03 46.65 62.54
C ARG A 679 29.67 48.03 63.11
N ASN A 680 28.40 48.42 63.08
CA ASN A 680 27.94 49.69 63.63
C ASN A 680 27.94 49.69 65.18
N GLU A 681 27.65 48.55 65.81
CA GLU A 681 27.76 48.35 67.25
C GLU A 681 29.22 48.34 67.71
N TYR A 682 30.12 47.68 66.96
CA TYR A 682 31.56 47.75 67.19
C TYR A 682 32.09 49.19 67.10
N ASN A 683 31.72 49.92 66.03
CA ASN A 683 32.08 51.33 65.86
C ASN A 683 31.52 52.23 66.98
N ARG A 684 30.30 51.96 67.48
CA ARG A 684 29.74 52.66 68.64
C ARG A 684 30.58 52.41 69.90
N SER A 685 30.96 51.16 70.15
CA SER A 685 31.80 50.79 71.31
C SER A 685 33.23 51.37 71.28
N LEU A 686 33.73 51.74 70.09
CA LEU A 686 34.97 52.50 69.93
C LEU A 686 34.77 53.97 70.32
N ASN A 687 33.76 54.63 69.73
CA ASN A 687 33.45 56.03 70.04
C ASN A 687 33.15 56.24 71.54
N GLU A 688 32.44 55.30 72.18
CA GLU A 688 32.16 55.36 73.62
C GLU A 688 33.48 55.35 74.44
N LYS A 689 34.42 54.43 74.15
CA LYS A 689 35.73 54.35 74.81
C LYS A 689 36.59 55.60 74.59
N ASP A 690 36.52 56.22 73.42
CA ASP A 690 37.27 57.45 73.17
C ASP A 690 36.60 58.67 73.84
N THR A 691 35.28 58.69 74.05
CA THR A 691 34.63 59.70 74.92
C THR A 691 34.96 59.53 76.42
N GLU A 692 35.26 58.31 76.88
CA GLU A 692 35.77 58.09 78.25
C GLU A 692 37.22 58.56 78.42
N LYS A 693 38.07 58.41 77.39
CA LYS A 693 39.42 59.01 77.35
C LYS A 693 39.38 60.55 77.31
N GLU A 694 38.43 61.14 76.57
CA GLU A 694 38.22 62.60 76.57
C GLU A 694 37.79 63.12 77.95
N LYS A 695 36.84 62.45 78.62
CA LYS A 695 36.39 62.84 79.96
C LYS A 695 37.50 62.74 80.99
N SER A 696 38.27 61.64 80.98
CA SER A 696 39.40 61.45 81.91
C SER A 696 40.60 62.37 81.65
N LYS A 697 40.69 63.04 80.50
CA LYS A 697 41.63 64.16 80.27
C LYS A 697 41.11 65.50 80.79
N LYS A 698 39.80 65.77 80.70
CA LYS A 698 39.22 67.10 81.01
C LYS A 698 39.13 67.46 82.50
N GLU A 699 39.53 66.55 83.41
CA GLU A 699 39.64 66.82 84.86
C GLU A 699 41.08 67.06 85.37
N LYS A 700 42.11 67.02 84.50
CA LYS A 700 43.53 67.10 84.95
C LYS A 700 44.35 68.30 84.48
N GLU A 701 43.85 69.12 83.56
CA GLU A 701 44.58 70.27 83.02
C GLU A 701 43.83 71.57 83.33
N LYS A 702 43.92 72.01 84.60
CA LYS A 702 43.39 73.32 85.03
C LYS A 702 44.15 73.97 86.19
N GLU A 703 45.48 73.97 86.11
CA GLU A 703 46.32 74.90 86.88
C GLU A 703 47.61 75.25 86.09
N LYS A 704 47.97 76.54 86.09
CA LYS A 704 49.29 77.12 85.75
C LYS A 704 49.74 77.20 84.27
N GLU A 705 49.31 78.29 83.65
CA GLU A 705 50.19 79.41 83.16
C GLU A 705 51.55 79.50 83.90
N GLU A 706 52.68 79.99 83.38
CA GLU A 706 53.05 80.92 82.29
C GLU A 706 54.63 80.83 82.12
N PRO A 707 55.39 81.72 81.43
CA PRO A 707 55.22 82.51 80.19
C PRO A 707 56.44 82.42 79.21
N THR A 708 56.49 83.30 78.20
CA THR A 708 57.68 83.78 77.41
C THR A 708 58.44 82.83 76.46
N SER A 709 58.99 83.24 75.30
CA SER A 709 58.79 84.46 74.46
C SER A 709 59.58 84.40 73.13
N LYS A 710 59.07 85.06 72.06
CA LYS A 710 59.81 85.54 70.84
C LYS A 710 60.41 84.46 69.91
N GLU A 711 60.69 84.67 68.62
CA GLU A 711 60.34 85.70 67.60
C GLU A 711 60.57 85.10 66.19
N GLU A 712 59.90 85.63 65.14
CA GLU A 712 60.32 85.58 63.71
C GLU A 712 60.45 84.16 63.03
N ASP A 713 60.29 83.96 61.71
CA ASP A 713 59.63 84.74 60.65
C ASP A 713 59.10 83.81 59.51
N GLU A 714 58.86 84.38 58.32
CA GLU A 714 58.22 83.83 57.09
C GLU A 714 58.57 82.43 56.52
N GLU A 715 57.71 82.02 55.58
CA GLU A 715 57.97 81.19 54.38
C GLU A 715 57.91 79.63 54.42
N GLU A 716 58.11 79.05 53.23
CA GLU A 716 57.91 77.65 52.83
C GLU A 716 58.76 76.65 53.65
N PRO A 717 58.34 75.37 53.79
CA PRO A 717 58.70 74.46 52.69
C PRO A 717 57.75 73.26 52.43
N SER A 718 57.84 72.77 51.19
CA SER A 718 57.53 71.37 50.81
C SER A 718 58.74 70.44 51.09
N LYS A 719 58.69 69.15 50.67
CA LYS A 719 59.79 68.13 50.68
C LYS A 719 59.97 67.37 52.01
N LYS A 720 60.54 66.15 52.07
CA LYS A 720 60.95 65.09 51.11
C LYS A 720 61.03 63.76 51.92
N GLU A 721 61.46 62.58 51.45
CA GLU A 721 62.10 62.09 50.22
C GLU A 721 61.46 60.69 49.97
N ASP A 722 61.02 60.31 48.76
CA ASP A 722 61.79 59.71 47.64
C ASP A 722 62.42 58.32 48.00
N ASP A 723 62.65 57.39 47.07
CA ASP A 723 62.83 57.58 45.61
C ASP A 723 62.31 56.41 44.73
N THR A 724 62.46 56.59 43.41
CA THR A 724 62.41 55.64 42.26
C THR A 724 62.29 54.12 42.51
N GLY A 725 61.68 53.32 41.62
CA GLY A 725 61.14 53.59 40.29
C GLY A 725 61.20 52.33 39.38
N ALA A 726 60.56 52.40 38.21
CA ALA A 726 60.52 51.37 37.15
C ALA A 726 59.77 50.03 37.44
N LYS A 727 59.33 49.41 36.34
CA LYS A 727 58.75 48.05 36.19
C LYS A 727 59.72 47.20 35.33
N PRO A 728 59.47 45.91 35.02
CA PRO A 728 58.51 44.93 35.57
C PRO A 728 59.21 43.63 36.05
N ASP A 729 58.49 42.64 36.62
CA ASP A 729 58.33 41.28 36.05
C ASP A 729 57.41 40.33 36.90
N LYS A 730 57.52 39.01 36.70
CA LYS A 730 56.67 37.88 37.18
C LYS A 730 56.67 37.58 38.70
N ALA A 731 55.71 36.76 39.13
CA ALA A 731 55.71 35.94 40.37
C ALA A 731 56.83 34.87 40.34
N PRO A 732 57.25 34.18 41.45
CA PRO A 732 56.45 33.50 42.50
C PRO A 732 57.07 33.73 43.92
N PRO A 733 57.12 32.80 44.93
CA PRO A 733 56.39 31.55 45.23
C PRO A 733 55.72 31.48 46.65
N GLY A 734 55.08 30.35 46.97
CA GLY A 734 54.43 30.10 48.28
C GLY A 734 55.19 29.11 49.18
N PHE A 735 54.50 28.50 50.17
CA PHE A 735 55.03 27.40 50.99
C PHE A 735 53.91 26.52 51.60
N TRP A 736 54.19 25.22 51.76
CA TRP A 736 53.47 24.24 52.60
C TRP A 736 54.52 23.55 53.51
N PRO A 737 54.12 23.03 54.68
CA PRO A 737 54.61 21.70 55.07
C PRO A 737 53.51 20.79 55.63
N GLU A 738 53.89 19.57 56.02
CA GLU A 738 53.01 18.40 56.11
C GLU A 738 52.85 17.80 57.53
N ASP A 739 51.76 17.04 57.68
CA ASP A 739 51.65 15.71 58.32
C ASP A 739 51.54 15.43 59.84
N SER A 740 50.81 14.34 60.11
CA SER A 740 50.84 13.41 61.25
C SER A 740 50.21 13.76 62.63
N SER A 741 49.16 13.01 63.03
CA SER A 741 49.17 12.06 64.17
C SER A 741 47.79 11.43 64.51
N LYS A 742 47.79 10.40 65.39
CA LYS A 742 46.69 9.45 65.76
C LYS A 742 45.63 10.10 66.70
N SER A 743 44.46 9.54 67.05
CA SER A 743 43.88 8.17 67.09
C SER A 743 42.34 8.20 66.79
N ASP A 744 41.49 7.16 66.74
CA ASP A 744 41.37 5.88 67.49
C ASP A 744 40.68 4.72 66.70
N LEU A 745 40.53 3.54 67.36
CA LEU A 745 40.06 2.25 66.81
C LEU A 745 38.49 2.13 66.74
N GLN A 746 37.83 1.16 66.06
CA GLN A 746 38.00 -0.30 66.05
C GLN A 746 37.41 -1.09 64.85
N VAL A 747 38.18 -2.11 64.38
CA VAL A 747 37.79 -3.54 64.14
C VAL A 747 36.87 -3.95 62.94
N SER A 748 37.51 -4.58 61.92
CA SER A 748 37.16 -5.80 61.11
C SER A 748 35.79 -5.91 60.36
N THR A 749 35.67 -6.55 59.17
CA THR A 749 36.61 -7.29 58.29
C THR A 749 36.09 -7.37 56.83
N LEU A 750 36.98 -7.70 55.88
CA LEU A 750 36.68 -8.17 54.51
C LEU A 750 36.42 -9.72 54.53
N SER A 751 36.11 -10.48 53.47
CA SER A 751 36.12 -10.26 52.00
C SER A 751 35.28 -11.33 51.24
N GLU A 752 34.77 -10.95 50.06
CA GLU A 752 34.75 -11.74 48.80
C GLU A 752 33.94 -13.06 48.60
N THR A 753 33.78 -13.38 47.31
CA THR A 753 33.15 -14.56 46.66
C THR A 753 34.01 -15.83 46.73
N PRO A 754 33.48 -17.04 46.42
CA PRO A 754 33.89 -17.70 45.14
C PRO A 754 32.86 -18.69 44.52
N THR A 755 33.34 -19.47 43.54
CA THR A 755 32.59 -20.36 42.61
C THR A 755 32.97 -21.85 42.76
N GLU A 756 32.05 -22.78 42.42
CA GLU A 756 32.21 -24.25 42.22
C GLU A 756 32.72 -25.11 43.40
N PRO A 757 32.29 -26.39 43.47
CA PRO A 757 33.16 -27.50 43.04
C PRO A 757 32.42 -28.70 42.37
N LYS A 758 33.18 -29.74 42.00
CA LYS A 758 32.70 -31.03 41.41
C LYS A 758 32.94 -32.21 42.37
N GLY A 759 32.12 -33.28 42.29
CA GLY A 759 32.48 -34.61 42.80
C GLY A 759 31.32 -35.57 43.17
N ASP A 760 31.26 -36.72 42.51
CA ASP A 760 30.56 -37.96 42.91
C ASP A 760 31.22 -38.64 44.16
N PRO A 761 30.64 -39.67 44.86
CA PRO A 761 29.70 -40.69 44.34
C PRO A 761 28.58 -41.26 45.26
N SER A 762 27.70 -42.07 44.62
CA SER A 762 26.77 -43.13 45.10
C SER A 762 26.68 -43.55 46.60
N SER A 763 25.46 -43.67 47.14
CA SER A 763 24.84 -44.98 47.53
C SER A 763 23.42 -44.92 48.19
N VAL A 764 22.56 -45.84 47.75
CA VAL A 764 21.53 -46.68 48.45
C VAL A 764 20.84 -46.22 49.77
N ASP A 765 19.53 -45.96 49.72
CA ASP A 765 18.41 -46.65 50.44
C ASP A 765 17.05 -46.18 49.82
N THR A 766 15.97 -46.95 49.55
CA THR A 766 15.02 -47.78 50.37
C THR A 766 14.22 -46.95 51.39
N SER A 767 12.88 -47.00 51.55
CA SER A 767 11.73 -47.81 51.03
C SER A 767 10.57 -46.85 50.63
N GLN A 768 9.59 -47.09 49.74
CA GLN A 768 8.67 -48.22 49.44
C GLN A 768 7.67 -48.63 50.54
N GLU A 769 6.37 -48.63 50.18
CA GLU A 769 5.36 -49.73 50.21
C GLU A 769 3.94 -49.13 50.00
N THR A 770 2.90 -49.75 49.41
CA THR A 770 2.58 -51.01 48.63
C THR A 770 1.34 -50.67 47.73
N GLU A 771 0.74 -51.42 46.80
CA GLU A 771 0.88 -52.67 45.99
C GLU A 771 -0.19 -52.55 44.84
N ASN A 772 -0.22 -53.22 43.67
CA ASN A 772 0.76 -53.92 42.80
C ASN A 772 0.16 -53.95 41.36
N LYS A 773 -0.43 -54.95 40.66
CA LYS A 773 -0.41 -56.44 40.50
C LYS A 773 -1.15 -56.67 39.13
N ARG A 774 -0.84 -57.56 38.17
CA ARG A 774 0.24 -58.59 38.00
C ARG A 774 0.28 -59.16 36.54
N ARG A 775 1.36 -58.92 35.76
CA ARG A 775 1.74 -59.60 34.46
C ARG A 775 0.90 -59.29 33.18
N GLY A 776 1.41 -59.44 31.94
CA GLY A 776 2.82 -59.59 31.48
C GLY A 776 3.03 -60.27 30.09
N SER A 777 4.15 -59.94 29.42
CA SER A 777 4.91 -60.68 28.37
C SER A 777 4.38 -60.92 26.93
N ALA A 778 5.08 -60.29 25.96
CA ALA A 778 5.66 -60.81 24.69
C ALA A 778 4.84 -61.39 23.49
N ASP A 779 5.48 -61.23 22.30
CA ASP A 779 5.46 -61.99 21.03
C ASP A 779 4.28 -62.01 20.01
N SER A 780 4.51 -61.29 18.90
CA SER A 780 4.60 -61.78 17.51
C SER A 780 3.37 -62.22 16.66
N SER A 781 3.58 -62.14 15.33
CA SER A 781 2.84 -62.78 14.20
C SER A 781 1.37 -62.41 13.90
N ASP A 782 1.18 -61.59 12.86
CA ASP A 782 0.68 -61.94 11.50
C ASP A 782 -0.62 -62.77 11.27
N LEU A 783 -1.15 -62.63 10.04
CA LEU A 783 -2.18 -63.43 9.32
C LEU A 783 -3.68 -63.30 9.68
N THR A 784 -4.38 -62.63 8.76
CA THR A 784 -5.65 -63.01 8.06
C THR A 784 -6.54 -64.16 8.58
N THR A 785 -7.88 -64.03 8.43
CA THR A 785 -8.72 -64.84 7.49
C THR A 785 -10.20 -64.37 7.45
N LYS A 786 -10.92 -64.66 6.35
CA LYS A 786 -12.36 -64.37 6.10
C LYS A 786 -13.25 -65.60 6.38
N TYR A 787 -14.54 -65.40 6.70
CA TYR A 787 -15.68 -66.30 6.38
C TYR A 787 -16.99 -65.49 6.58
N SER A 788 -18.14 -65.71 5.90
CA SER A 788 -18.49 -66.61 4.78
C SER A 788 -19.62 -66.01 3.91
N SER A 789 -19.93 -66.65 2.77
CA SER A 789 -20.91 -66.22 1.76
C SER A 789 -21.91 -67.33 1.37
N ALA A 790 -23.11 -66.97 0.89
CA ALA A 790 -24.06 -67.86 0.20
C ALA A 790 -25.17 -67.04 -0.52
N ASP A 791 -25.72 -67.40 -1.71
CA ASP A 791 -25.22 -68.27 -2.78
C ASP A 791 -26.03 -68.11 -4.11
N ARG A 792 -25.39 -68.22 -5.30
CA ARG A 792 -25.94 -68.51 -6.67
C ARG A 792 -27.00 -67.54 -7.30
N ARG A 793 -27.18 -67.43 -8.64
CA ARG A 793 -26.82 -68.26 -9.84
C ARG A 793 -26.19 -67.40 -10.99
N GLY A 794 -25.73 -68.06 -12.06
CA GLY A 794 -24.89 -67.49 -13.16
C GLY A 794 -25.54 -67.37 -14.57
N PRO A 795 -24.71 -67.21 -15.64
CA PRO A 795 -25.07 -66.64 -16.95
C PRO A 795 -25.38 -67.69 -18.06
N PRO A 796 -25.55 -67.27 -19.34
CA PRO A 796 -24.43 -67.38 -20.31
C PRO A 796 -24.34 -66.22 -21.34
N SER A 797 -23.49 -66.36 -22.37
CA SER A 797 -23.20 -65.38 -23.43
C SER A 797 -23.21 -66.00 -24.84
N LEU A 798 -23.40 -65.18 -25.90
CA LEU A 798 -22.66 -65.15 -27.19
C LEU A 798 -23.47 -64.69 -28.45
N ALA A 799 -22.74 -63.96 -29.32
CA ALA A 799 -22.75 -63.98 -30.80
C ALA A 799 -23.83 -63.28 -31.69
N ASN A 800 -23.27 -62.50 -32.64
CA ASN A 800 -23.65 -62.28 -34.06
C ASN A 800 -24.71 -61.22 -34.50
N SER A 801 -24.36 -60.62 -35.65
CA SER A 801 -25.01 -59.53 -36.43
C SER A 801 -25.90 -60.10 -37.58
N PRO A 802 -26.39 -59.34 -38.60
CA PRO A 802 -26.42 -57.89 -38.85
C PRO A 802 -27.77 -57.31 -39.40
N ILE A 803 -27.77 -55.99 -39.65
CA ILE A 803 -28.52 -55.15 -40.64
C ILE A 803 -29.66 -55.82 -41.46
N PRO A 804 -30.83 -55.15 -41.55
CA PRO A 804 -31.31 -54.69 -42.88
C PRO A 804 -31.72 -53.20 -42.90
N SER A 805 -31.44 -52.53 -44.01
CA SER A 805 -31.92 -51.16 -44.34
C SER A 805 -33.13 -51.21 -45.30
N ARG A 806 -33.95 -50.15 -45.33
CA ARG A 806 -34.82 -49.87 -46.50
C ARG A 806 -35.30 -48.41 -46.58
N ASP A 807 -35.32 -47.89 -47.80
CA ASP A 807 -35.78 -46.54 -48.16
C ASP A 807 -37.31 -46.37 -48.18
N HIS A 808 -37.75 -45.12 -48.20
CA HIS A 808 -38.65 -44.61 -49.25
C HIS A 808 -38.36 -43.11 -49.51
N SER A 809 -38.83 -42.58 -50.64
CA SER A 809 -38.14 -41.49 -51.36
C SER A 809 -39.08 -40.54 -52.15
N LEU A 810 -38.48 -39.59 -52.90
CA LEU A 810 -39.08 -38.64 -53.87
C LEU A 810 -39.59 -37.29 -53.26
N GLN A 811 -39.61 -36.14 -53.96
CA GLN A 811 -39.45 -35.90 -55.41
C GLN A 811 -38.99 -34.46 -55.80
N HIS A 812 -38.19 -34.32 -56.87
CA HIS A 812 -38.08 -33.16 -57.81
C HIS A 812 -37.54 -31.78 -57.32
N SER A 813 -36.96 -30.88 -58.16
CA SER A 813 -36.59 -30.94 -59.60
C SER A 813 -35.54 -29.89 -60.05
N ARG A 814 -34.73 -30.25 -61.07
CA ARG A 814 -33.96 -29.40 -62.04
C ARG A 814 -32.84 -28.46 -61.49
N ARG A 815 -31.59 -28.37 -61.99
CA ARG A 815 -30.83 -28.72 -63.25
C ARG A 815 -30.59 -27.54 -64.23
N THR A 816 -29.33 -27.07 -64.27
CA THR A 816 -28.59 -26.56 -65.47
C THR A 816 -27.10 -26.95 -65.32
N THR A 817 -26.32 -27.03 -66.40
CA THR A 817 -24.99 -27.71 -66.44
C THR A 817 -24.00 -27.06 -67.43
N MET A 818 -22.72 -27.48 -67.32
CA MET A 818 -21.61 -27.40 -68.31
C MET A 818 -20.60 -26.23 -68.12
N GLN A 819 -19.29 -26.38 -68.41
CA GLN A 819 -18.54 -27.54 -68.95
C GLN A 819 -17.05 -27.58 -68.48
N SER A 820 -16.38 -28.71 -68.71
CA SER A 820 -14.97 -29.00 -68.40
C SER A 820 -14.04 -28.91 -69.62
N ILE A 821 -12.71 -28.88 -69.40
CA ILE A 821 -11.65 -29.45 -70.28
C ILE A 821 -10.36 -29.63 -69.45
N ASP A 822 -9.69 -30.76 -69.63
CA ASP A 822 -8.34 -31.07 -69.12
C ASP A 822 -7.28 -30.87 -70.22
N THR A 823 -6.01 -30.63 -69.87
CA THR A 823 -4.84 -31.41 -70.37
C THR A 823 -3.49 -30.99 -69.77
N ASN A 824 -2.61 -31.98 -69.60
CA ASN A 824 -1.16 -31.88 -69.34
C ASN A 824 -0.47 -32.77 -70.42
N PRO A 825 0.80 -32.53 -70.86
CA PRO A 825 1.94 -33.15 -70.16
C PRO A 825 3.37 -32.53 -70.31
N VAL A 826 4.17 -32.66 -69.23
CA VAL A 826 5.57 -33.15 -69.16
C VAL A 826 6.67 -32.62 -70.12
N PHE A 827 7.77 -32.06 -69.58
CA PHE A 827 9.17 -32.58 -69.73
C PHE A 827 10.18 -31.88 -68.76
N THR A 828 11.34 -32.51 -68.50
CA THR A 828 12.42 -32.13 -67.55
C THR A 828 13.79 -32.70 -68.02
N PRO A 829 14.91 -32.67 -67.25
CA PRO A 829 15.71 -31.59 -66.62
C PRO A 829 17.08 -31.48 -67.37
N PRO A 830 18.32 -31.31 -66.82
CA PRO A 830 18.87 -30.79 -65.54
C PRO A 830 19.81 -29.55 -65.80
N THR A 831 20.91 -29.15 -65.13
CA THR A 831 21.82 -29.73 -64.09
C THR A 831 22.63 -28.63 -63.35
N GLU A 832 23.18 -28.95 -62.17
CA GLU A 832 24.31 -28.28 -61.47
C GLU A 832 25.69 -28.79 -62.03
N PRO A 833 26.94 -28.57 -61.48
CA PRO A 833 27.35 -27.97 -60.19
C PRO A 833 28.68 -27.14 -60.12
N THR A 834 29.04 -26.65 -58.90
CA THR A 834 30.43 -26.43 -58.33
C THR A 834 31.48 -25.55 -59.06
N SER A 835 32.50 -24.93 -58.44
CA SER A 835 32.84 -24.50 -57.04
C SER A 835 34.23 -23.78 -57.05
N GLU A 836 34.53 -22.92 -56.06
CA GLU A 836 35.90 -22.41 -55.71
C GLU A 836 36.62 -21.49 -56.77
N SER A 837 37.56 -20.58 -56.47
CA SER A 837 38.00 -19.89 -55.22
C SER A 837 38.86 -18.61 -55.52
N ASP A 838 39.20 -17.85 -54.45
CA ASP A 838 40.39 -16.98 -54.24
C ASP A 838 40.58 -15.54 -54.84
N PHE A 839 40.97 -14.62 -53.92
CA PHE A 839 41.85 -13.42 -54.03
C PHE A 839 41.45 -12.23 -54.96
N ASP A 840 41.80 -10.95 -54.71
CA ASP A 840 42.60 -10.29 -53.64
C ASP A 840 42.06 -8.85 -53.33
N SER A 841 42.78 -8.13 -52.46
CA SER A 841 42.50 -6.90 -51.72
C SER A 841 42.66 -5.58 -52.50
N SER A 842 42.06 -4.47 -52.01
CA SER A 842 42.79 -3.25 -51.61
C SER A 842 41.92 -2.09 -51.05
N ASP A 843 42.60 -1.28 -50.21
CA ASP A 843 42.42 0.06 -49.62
C ASP A 843 41.39 1.12 -50.12
N SER A 844 41.21 2.29 -49.47
CA SER A 844 41.08 2.69 -48.02
C SER A 844 40.96 4.24 -47.87
N ALA A 845 40.41 4.71 -46.73
CA ALA A 845 40.40 6.12 -46.23
C ALA A 845 39.75 7.21 -47.14
N SER A 846 39.46 8.46 -46.73
CA SER A 846 39.56 9.25 -45.47
C SER A 846 38.26 10.09 -45.33
N VAL A 847 37.76 10.59 -44.18
CA VAL A 847 38.29 11.21 -42.95
C VAL A 847 38.78 12.66 -43.10
N SER A 848 37.98 13.62 -42.61
CA SER A 848 38.42 14.87 -41.99
C SER A 848 37.33 15.42 -41.03
N SER A 849 37.72 16.25 -40.06
CA SER A 849 36.82 16.81 -39.04
C SER A 849 37.29 18.18 -38.56
N SER A 850 36.39 19.14 -38.40
CA SER A 850 36.69 20.48 -37.85
C SER A 850 35.43 21.20 -37.33
N GLU A 851 35.46 21.55 -36.05
CA GLU A 851 34.73 22.69 -35.45
C GLU A 851 35.74 23.86 -35.28
N PRO A 852 35.35 25.08 -34.84
CA PRO A 852 34.00 25.65 -34.67
C PRO A 852 33.80 26.93 -35.52
N ASP A 853 32.66 27.63 -35.34
CA ASP A 853 32.68 29.11 -35.24
C ASP A 853 31.37 29.69 -34.67
N ASP A 854 31.47 30.76 -33.89
CA ASP A 854 30.35 31.51 -33.29
C ASP A 854 29.97 32.72 -34.18
N SER A 855 28.68 32.96 -34.43
CA SER A 855 28.21 34.29 -34.87
C SER A 855 26.74 34.55 -34.51
N SER A 856 26.41 35.81 -34.22
CA SER A 856 25.13 36.21 -33.62
C SER A 856 24.36 37.25 -34.44
N SER A 857 23.10 36.96 -34.76
CA SER A 857 22.07 37.91 -35.19
C SER A 857 20.70 37.23 -34.98
N SER A 858 19.80 37.65 -34.08
CA SER A 858 19.21 38.98 -33.80
C SER A 858 18.06 39.36 -34.74
N SER A 859 16.99 39.91 -34.15
CA SER A 859 15.70 40.32 -34.74
C SER A 859 14.84 39.25 -35.43
N ASP A 860 13.51 39.32 -35.41
CA ASP A 860 12.55 39.89 -34.44
C ASP A 860 11.17 39.25 -34.78
N ASP A 861 10.30 39.01 -33.80
CA ASP A 861 8.95 38.47 -34.06
C ASP A 861 7.92 39.02 -33.06
N ASP A 862 6.72 39.33 -33.54
CA ASP A 862 5.91 40.43 -32.98
C ASP A 862 4.90 40.02 -31.90
N MET A 863 4.60 40.95 -30.98
CA MET A 863 3.78 40.69 -29.79
C MET A 863 2.31 41.10 -29.97
N LEU A 864 1.37 40.17 -29.72
CA LEU A 864 -0.02 40.50 -29.36
C LEU A 864 -0.49 39.75 -28.08
N PRO A 865 -1.39 40.34 -27.27
CA PRO A 865 -1.28 40.18 -25.81
C PRO A 865 -2.28 39.21 -25.16
N THR A 866 -1.78 38.10 -24.59
CA THR A 866 -2.58 37.14 -23.80
C THR A 866 -2.84 37.65 -22.37
N SER A 867 -3.67 38.68 -22.21
CA SER A 867 -3.95 39.35 -20.91
C SER A 867 -5.29 38.98 -20.26
N LEU A 868 -5.89 37.84 -20.62
CA LEU A 868 -7.15 37.33 -20.04
C LEU A 868 -6.99 36.03 -19.22
N PHE A 869 -6.05 36.04 -18.28
CA PHE A 869 -6.03 35.08 -17.16
C PHE A 869 -6.26 35.81 -15.83
N PRO A 870 -7.30 35.44 -15.05
CA PRO A 870 -7.46 35.96 -13.69
C PRO A 870 -6.19 35.67 -12.88
N ARG A 871 -5.66 36.68 -12.18
CA ARG A 871 -4.51 36.50 -11.28
C ARG A 871 -4.91 35.64 -10.08
N LEU A 872 -4.86 34.32 -10.28
CA LEU A 872 -4.95 33.31 -9.22
C LEU A 872 -3.97 33.70 -8.09
N LYS A 873 -4.53 34.18 -6.97
CA LYS A 873 -3.76 34.46 -5.76
C LYS A 873 -3.00 33.18 -5.42
N GLN A 874 -1.67 33.20 -5.58
CA GLN A 874 -0.83 32.01 -5.33
C GLN A 874 -1.04 31.55 -3.89
N LYS A 875 -1.89 30.54 -3.68
CA LYS A 875 -2.10 29.89 -2.38
C LYS A 875 -0.72 29.42 -1.93
N LYS A 876 -0.24 29.97 -0.80
CA LYS A 876 1.12 29.73 -0.28
C LYS A 876 1.38 28.22 -0.29
N LYS A 877 2.26 27.75 -1.18
CA LYS A 877 2.58 26.32 -1.31
C LYS A 877 3.04 25.82 0.05
N GLN A 878 2.18 25.04 0.72
CA GLN A 878 2.47 24.55 2.06
C GLN A 878 3.66 23.59 2.01
N PRO A 879 4.52 23.57 3.03
CA PRO A 879 5.51 22.51 3.19
C PRO A 879 4.83 21.14 3.07
N TRP A 880 5.49 20.20 2.42
CA TRP A 880 4.94 18.87 2.21
C TRP A 880 5.90 17.81 2.75
N ASN A 881 5.37 17.02 3.67
CA ASN A 881 5.99 15.83 4.22
C ASN A 881 4.98 14.71 3.96
N ALA A 882 5.22 13.87 2.96
CA ALA A 882 4.40 12.68 2.75
C ALA A 882 4.90 11.57 3.69
N VAL A 883 4.01 10.75 4.25
CA VAL A 883 4.43 9.64 5.13
C VAL A 883 3.83 8.34 4.63
N CYS A 884 4.70 7.45 4.16
CA CYS A 884 4.33 6.13 3.67
C CYS A 884 4.41 5.10 4.82
N VAL A 885 3.62 4.04 4.74
CA VAL A 885 3.75 2.83 5.56
C VAL A 885 4.31 1.75 4.64
N ILE A 886 5.47 1.21 4.98
CA ILE A 886 6.14 0.17 4.19
C ILE A 886 6.37 -1.10 5.01
N GLY A 887 6.25 -2.23 4.34
CA GLY A 887 6.51 -3.55 4.87
C GLY A 887 7.55 -4.26 4.02
N LEU A 888 8.59 -4.81 4.65
CA LEU A 888 9.45 -5.77 4.01
C LEU A 888 8.96 -7.18 4.37
N ARG A 889 8.71 -8.00 3.35
CA ARG A 889 8.52 -9.45 3.48
C ARG A 889 9.72 -10.15 2.86
N VAL A 890 10.24 -11.18 3.51
CA VAL A 890 11.35 -12.00 3.01
C VAL A 890 10.95 -13.46 3.14
N TYR A 891 10.99 -14.18 2.02
CA TYR A 891 10.70 -15.60 1.93
C TYR A 891 12.00 -16.35 1.58
N ALA A 892 12.26 -17.51 2.18
CA ALA A 892 13.31 -18.43 1.72
C ALA A 892 12.93 -19.89 1.99
N GLN A 893 13.59 -20.81 1.28
CA GLN A 893 13.34 -22.26 1.36
C GLN A 893 14.00 -22.96 2.56
N HIS A 894 14.65 -22.20 3.44
CA HIS A 894 15.33 -22.69 4.63
C HIS A 894 14.73 -22.07 5.90
N ALA A 895 15.12 -22.58 7.08
CA ALA A 895 14.63 -22.09 8.35
C ALA A 895 15.36 -20.81 8.83
N GLY A 896 14.71 -20.05 9.72
CA GLY A 896 15.41 -19.12 10.61
C GLY A 896 15.92 -17.81 10.01
N ILE A 897 15.38 -17.37 8.87
CA ILE A 897 15.51 -15.99 8.37
C ILE A 897 15.14 -15.01 9.50
N LYS A 898 15.85 -13.89 9.63
CA LYS A 898 15.36 -12.73 10.41
C LYS A 898 15.39 -11.46 9.58
N VAL A 899 14.45 -10.56 9.86
CA VAL A 899 14.37 -9.22 9.29
C VAL A 899 14.31 -8.23 10.44
N ARG A 900 15.14 -7.17 10.48
CA ARG A 900 15.06 -6.13 11.52
C ARG A 900 15.31 -4.74 10.97
N LEU A 901 14.81 -3.72 11.66
CA LEU A 901 15.06 -2.32 11.31
C LEU A 901 16.39 -1.83 11.87
N ALA A 902 17.07 -0.96 11.12
CA ALA A 902 18.24 -0.22 11.56
C ALA A 902 18.29 1.16 10.88
N ASP A 903 19.01 2.12 11.46
CA ASP A 903 19.36 3.37 10.78
C ASP A 903 20.74 3.23 10.09
N GLN A 904 20.90 3.93 8.96
CA GLN A 904 22.19 4.14 8.29
C GLN A 904 23.13 4.95 9.18
N ARG A 905 24.42 4.61 9.15
CA ARG A 905 25.45 5.44 9.79
C ARG A 905 25.62 6.74 8.99
N GLY A 906 26.12 7.78 9.66
CA GLY A 906 26.17 9.14 9.10
C GLY A 906 26.90 9.23 7.75
N ASP A 907 27.98 8.46 7.62
CA ASP A 907 28.89 8.51 6.48
C ASP A 907 28.39 7.65 5.30
N GLU A 908 27.77 6.50 5.58
CA GLU A 908 27.18 5.57 4.59
C GLU A 908 26.19 6.27 3.65
N ALA A 909 25.35 7.16 4.21
CA ALA A 909 24.29 7.84 3.47
C ALA A 909 24.81 8.76 2.35
N THR A 910 26.09 9.16 2.42
CA THR A 910 26.76 10.03 1.44
C THR A 910 27.32 9.27 0.24
N GLU A 911 27.58 7.97 0.38
CA GLU A 911 28.24 7.14 -0.64
C GLU A 911 27.27 6.40 -1.58
N LEU A 912 25.95 6.47 -1.34
CA LEU A 912 24.91 5.77 -2.09
C LEU A 912 24.62 6.37 -3.49
N VAL A 913 25.68 6.53 -4.28
CA VAL A 913 25.64 6.89 -5.70
C VAL A 913 25.13 5.68 -6.50
N PRO A 914 24.20 5.85 -7.46
CA PRO A 914 23.78 4.74 -8.33
C PRO A 914 24.97 4.25 -9.18
N PRO A 915 25.00 2.96 -9.58
CA PRO A 915 26.10 2.42 -10.39
C PRO A 915 26.30 3.23 -11.68
N LYS A 916 27.57 3.47 -12.03
CA LYS A 916 27.99 4.18 -13.24
C LYS A 916 27.27 3.57 -14.46
N GLY A 917 26.48 4.38 -15.16
CA GLY A 917 25.65 3.95 -16.29
C GLY A 917 24.13 3.97 -16.04
N SER A 918 23.66 4.22 -14.81
CA SER A 918 22.23 4.57 -14.62
C SER A 918 21.94 5.93 -15.29
N PRO A 919 21.04 6.02 -16.29
CA PRO A 919 20.68 7.30 -16.88
C PRO A 919 20.00 8.19 -15.83
N ALA A 920 20.31 9.48 -15.85
CA ALA A 920 19.62 10.46 -15.02
C ALA A 920 18.13 10.46 -15.37
N SER A 921 17.26 10.30 -14.37
CA SER A 921 15.81 10.31 -14.57
C SER A 921 15.35 11.73 -14.86
N PHE A 922 15.38 12.12 -16.14
CA PHE A 922 14.73 13.34 -16.61
C PHE A 922 13.25 13.32 -16.24
N VAL A 923 12.74 14.48 -15.86
CA VAL A 923 11.35 14.66 -15.46
C VAL A 923 10.51 14.95 -16.71
N SER A 924 9.58 14.04 -16.98
CA SER A 924 8.36 14.25 -17.75
C SER A 924 7.18 13.60 -17.04
#